data_AF-A0A6L8QAG2-F1
#
_entry.id   AF-A0A6L8QAG2-F1
#
_cell.length_a   1.000
_cell.length_b   1.000
_cell.length_c   1.000
_cell.angle_alpha   90.00
_cell.angle_beta   90.00
_cell.angle_gamma   90.00
#
_symmetry.space_group_name_H-M   'P 1'
#
loop_
_entity.id
_entity.type
_entity.pdbx_description
1 polymer ?
#
loop_
_entity_poly.entity_id
_entity_poly.type
_entity_poly.pdbx_seq_one_letter_code
_entity_poly.pdbx_strand_id
1 'polypeptide(L)'
;MPNKTTKTINDFVFIIFLFLYILQPIIAHGTPPNEAIETKLLEIKQGSNTTPNLLETLLLVSKHWDPSLDLVPLREKIDQLSLSAKQNLKGKNNPNEITRELKTLIHDTGKFGYTDKVDERGVPVNPEELFLHGLLKTHKGYCMNLSLLYLILGQKLNIPLHGVALPNHFFVRYQNKGTRINIETTERGASYPDSFYQQRFGVLADNQKKSYFLKNLNGRQTLGAYFSNVGMVYYQNQKPERAIFYLEISTSINPSSIDAQNNLANIYSELKKPAKAIEHYSLALKAEPDNTSTLFNLGLVHMDSGNPDKAIDAFLQVVQIEPGFSPAHRMLANLYLQNNRLTSSLLHLKLLARIQPETLQNHLNIASAYGKMGQQALALETLKQIQMRFPESAQINEGLAEAYYRMEDFQRAIEQYRFLIDKDPAHLKNYIQLGWTYYRLGDLSMASAWTLRGIKKSMGTDQLKALAQMNLGFYSLLQKQYMKAKEWYETVISENPVHLVQGMIQDINENLSSHRADLHFFKGWIYYKAGKQNKSKDSLQTYLKMDANGPFSRETRDLLQQLQTQNNRSEKNLSDKYVIKEEGNMVLVPAGFFKMGASDSLEDEAPEHSVYLDGYWIDKYEVSANEFAEFLNEKNNVKGYYLDNKFGTLFYDGRFHPRPGLENYPINNVTWFAADSYCKWKGKRLPTEAEWEKAARGENSQLYPWGNSAPSSTRARYFQNWTDELEHKVMVPVQALPEGKSPYGLYNMAGNVKEWVDDWYDREYYREQSEYANPRGPIGGEFKGVRGGSWRDLKGFIYSSFRNNGTPKSRMDDYGFRCAKNAAPASEEKRLTSRAIPRNKG
;
A
#
# COMPACT_ATOMS: atom_id res chain seq x y z
N MET A 1 -42.79 35.03 -34.82
CA MET A 1 -42.43 35.30 -33.40
C MET A 1 -42.58 34.01 -32.62
N PRO A 2 -41.79 33.73 -31.56
CA PRO A 2 -40.43 34.21 -31.22
C PRO A 2 -39.36 33.37 -31.97
N ASN A 3 -38.15 33.83 -32.33
CA ASN A 3 -37.00 34.31 -31.53
C ASN A 3 -36.37 33.21 -30.62
N LYS A 4 -35.08 32.82 -30.76
CA LYS A 4 -34.00 33.24 -31.68
C LYS A 4 -33.03 32.09 -32.04
N THR A 5 -32.35 32.27 -33.18
CA THR A 5 -31.24 31.51 -33.82
C THR A 5 -30.02 31.30 -32.87
N THR A 6 -29.10 30.32 -33.01
CA THR A 6 -28.23 29.88 -34.15
C THR A 6 -27.37 31.02 -34.74
N LYS A 7 -26.16 30.84 -35.30
CA LYS A 7 -25.40 29.65 -35.75
C LYS A 7 -23.85 29.93 -35.83
N THR A 8 -23.01 28.90 -35.72
CA THR A 8 -21.63 28.68 -36.28
C THR A 8 -20.61 29.82 -36.52
N ILE A 9 -19.44 29.66 -35.89
CA ILE A 9 -18.06 29.51 -36.46
C ILE A 9 -17.67 30.32 -37.72
N ASN A 10 -16.66 31.20 -37.55
CA ASN A 10 -15.51 31.55 -38.41
C ASN A 10 -14.92 32.88 -37.86
N ASP A 11 -13.66 33.27 -38.03
CA ASP A 11 -12.37 32.54 -38.11
C ASP A 11 -11.24 33.59 -37.85
N PHE A 12 -9.97 33.24 -38.02
CA PHE A 12 -8.78 34.13 -38.08
C PHE A 12 -9.01 35.63 -38.42
N VAL A 13 -8.53 36.56 -37.57
CA VAL A 13 -7.83 37.82 -37.98
C VAL A 13 -7.34 38.68 -36.80
N PHE A 14 -7.89 38.59 -35.59
CA PHE A 14 -7.61 39.52 -34.48
C PHE A 14 -6.26 39.33 -33.73
N ILE A 15 -5.18 39.12 -34.49
CA ILE A 15 -3.78 39.30 -34.08
C ILE A 15 -3.19 40.36 -35.01
N ILE A 16 -2.38 41.28 -34.49
CA ILE A 16 -1.90 42.50 -35.18
C ILE A 16 -3.00 43.59 -35.33
N PHE A 17 -3.35 44.30 -34.25
CA PHE A 17 -3.65 45.75 -34.30
C PHE A 17 -3.69 46.46 -32.92
N LEU A 18 -2.85 46.04 -31.96
CA LEU A 18 -2.71 46.72 -30.66
C LEU A 18 -1.25 46.80 -30.17
N PHE A 19 -0.34 46.99 -31.13
CA PHE A 19 1.03 47.44 -30.89
C PHE A 19 1.11 48.94 -31.20
N LEU A 20 1.87 49.68 -30.37
CA LEU A 20 2.27 51.08 -30.59
C LEU A 20 1.14 52.13 -30.71
N TYR A 21 0.61 52.56 -29.57
CA TYR A 21 0.37 53.99 -29.36
C TYR A 21 0.91 54.49 -28.01
N ILE A 22 2.19 54.89 -28.06
CA ILE A 22 2.80 56.01 -27.34
C ILE A 22 2.57 56.10 -25.82
N LEU A 23 3.57 55.62 -25.08
CA LEU A 23 4.31 56.38 -24.06
C LEU A 23 3.56 57.49 -23.30
N GLN A 24 3.17 57.19 -22.06
CA GLN A 24 3.31 58.16 -20.97
C GLN A 24 4.21 57.56 -19.88
N PRO A 25 5.05 58.36 -19.19
CA PRO A 25 5.87 57.86 -18.11
C PRO A 25 4.99 57.53 -16.90
N ILE A 26 4.84 56.25 -16.58
CA ILE A 26 4.25 55.84 -15.30
C ILE A 26 5.16 56.37 -14.20
N ILE A 27 4.64 57.34 -13.43
CA ILE A 27 5.34 57.93 -12.29
C ILE A 27 5.74 56.79 -11.35
N ALA A 28 7.04 56.70 -11.03
CA ALA A 28 7.63 55.57 -10.33
C ALA A 28 7.02 55.36 -8.94
N HIS A 29 5.99 54.52 -8.87
CA HIS A 29 5.53 53.92 -7.64
C HIS A 29 6.61 52.92 -7.23
N GLY A 30 7.46 53.30 -6.29
CA GLY A 30 8.59 52.48 -5.87
C GLY A 30 8.11 51.11 -5.40
N THR A 31 8.76 50.04 -5.91
CA THR A 31 8.50 48.66 -5.50
C THR A 31 8.43 48.56 -3.97
N PRO A 32 7.38 47.97 -3.39
CA PRO A 32 7.27 47.77 -1.94
C PRO A 32 8.57 47.26 -1.31
N PRO A 33 8.97 47.73 -0.11
CA PRO A 33 10.27 47.40 0.48
C PRO A 33 10.56 45.89 0.59
N ASN A 34 9.52 45.06 0.72
CA ASN A 34 9.66 43.60 0.71
C ASN A 34 10.03 43.05 -0.68
N GLU A 35 9.34 43.47 -1.75
CA GLU A 35 9.63 43.03 -3.13
C GLU A 35 11.07 43.41 -3.56
N ALA A 36 11.54 44.58 -3.11
CA ALA A 36 12.92 45.03 -3.33
C ALA A 36 13.97 44.20 -2.55
N ILE A 37 13.59 43.54 -1.46
CA ILE A 37 14.44 42.58 -0.73
C ILE A 37 14.36 41.19 -1.36
N GLU A 38 13.15 40.71 -1.69
CA GLU A 38 12.94 39.42 -2.33
C GLU A 38 13.67 39.32 -3.69
N THR A 39 13.63 40.39 -4.50
CA THR A 39 14.42 40.49 -5.75
C THR A 39 15.91 40.25 -5.51
N LYS A 40 16.51 40.89 -4.49
CA LYS A 40 17.94 40.72 -4.14
C LYS A 40 18.27 39.33 -3.59
N LEU A 41 17.32 38.69 -2.89
CA LEU A 41 17.47 37.31 -2.44
C LEU A 41 17.39 36.32 -3.62
N LEU A 42 16.59 36.62 -4.65
CA LEU A 42 16.51 35.84 -5.89
C LEU A 42 17.77 35.96 -6.78
N GLU A 43 18.52 37.06 -6.72
CA GLU A 43 19.85 37.15 -7.39
C GLU A 43 20.80 36.02 -6.92
N ILE A 44 20.75 35.67 -5.63
CA ILE A 44 21.55 34.59 -5.01
C ILE A 44 21.15 33.22 -5.57
N LYS A 45 19.89 33.06 -6.01
CA LYS A 45 19.40 31.85 -6.70
C LYS A 45 19.98 31.73 -8.11
N GLN A 46 20.20 32.83 -8.83
CA GLN A 46 20.65 32.80 -10.24
C GLN A 46 22.13 32.41 -10.42
N GLY A 47 22.99 32.73 -9.45
CA GLY A 47 24.37 32.21 -9.44
C GLY A 47 25.34 32.94 -10.35
N SER A 48 25.43 34.26 -10.18
CA SER A 48 26.53 35.08 -10.70
C SER A 48 27.92 34.53 -10.29
N ASN A 49 28.96 34.85 -11.06
CA ASN A 49 30.36 34.48 -10.76
C ASN A 49 30.95 35.18 -9.51
N THR A 50 30.12 35.87 -8.72
CA THR A 50 30.49 36.60 -7.50
C THR A 50 30.11 35.78 -6.26
N THR A 51 31.04 35.62 -5.32
CA THR A 51 30.73 35.02 -4.01
C THR A 51 29.77 35.93 -3.24
N PRO A 52 28.59 35.44 -2.79
CA PRO A 52 27.63 36.29 -2.09
C PRO A 52 28.18 36.78 -0.75
N ASN A 53 27.89 38.03 -0.40
CA ASN A 53 28.28 38.61 0.88
C ASN A 53 27.35 38.10 1.99
N LEU A 54 27.91 37.31 2.91
CA LEU A 54 27.15 36.66 3.99
C LEU A 54 26.51 37.67 4.92
N LEU A 55 27.24 38.73 5.30
CA LEU A 55 26.74 39.76 6.21
C LEU A 55 25.55 40.50 5.60
N GLU A 56 25.71 41.02 4.38
CA GLU A 56 24.65 41.77 3.71
C GLU A 56 23.41 40.91 3.47
N THR A 57 23.59 39.63 3.12
CA THR A 57 22.46 38.70 2.98
C THR A 57 21.73 38.49 4.31
N LEU A 58 22.45 38.26 5.42
CA LEU A 58 21.85 38.06 6.74
C LEU A 58 21.19 39.33 7.29
N LEU A 59 21.69 40.52 6.94
CA LEU A 59 21.06 41.80 7.24
C LEU A 59 19.78 42.01 6.41
N LEU A 60 19.77 41.63 5.12
CA LEU A 60 18.56 41.65 4.29
C LEU A 60 17.48 40.69 4.80
N VAL A 61 17.85 39.46 5.17
CA VAL A 61 16.91 38.50 5.79
C VAL A 61 16.38 39.02 7.12
N SER A 62 17.25 39.64 7.94
CA SER A 62 16.84 40.30 9.19
C SER A 62 15.83 41.42 8.96
N LYS A 63 16.04 42.26 7.93
CA LYS A 63 15.10 43.33 7.54
C LYS A 63 13.81 42.81 6.91
N HIS A 64 13.84 41.61 6.30
CA HIS A 64 12.63 40.98 5.79
C HIS A 64 11.78 40.39 6.94
N TRP A 65 12.43 39.87 8.00
CA TRP A 65 11.76 39.44 9.23
C TRP A 65 11.14 40.61 9.99
N ASP A 66 11.95 41.61 10.34
CA ASP A 66 11.52 42.87 10.96
C ASP A 66 11.79 44.06 10.02
N PRO A 67 10.76 44.55 9.30
CA PRO A 67 10.87 45.76 8.47
C PRO A 67 11.18 47.05 9.24
N SER A 68 11.06 47.11 10.57
CA SER A 68 11.41 48.29 11.36
C SER A 68 12.92 48.42 11.63
N LEU A 69 13.63 47.29 11.70
CA LEU A 69 15.04 47.14 12.09
C LEU A 69 16.02 48.11 11.40
N ASP A 70 16.82 48.84 12.17
CA ASP A 70 17.99 49.55 11.62
C ASP A 70 19.17 48.57 11.43
N LEU A 71 19.82 48.66 10.27
CA LEU A 71 20.92 47.81 9.86
C LEU A 71 22.30 48.46 10.08
N VAL A 72 22.38 49.77 10.35
CA VAL A 72 23.67 50.45 10.54
C VAL A 72 24.39 49.96 11.81
N PRO A 73 23.77 49.95 13.02
CA PRO A 73 24.45 49.52 14.25
C PRO A 73 24.81 48.02 14.24
N LEU A 74 24.05 47.22 13.50
CA LEU A 74 24.31 45.78 13.33
C LEU A 74 25.54 45.53 12.46
N ARG A 75 25.72 46.31 11.38
CA ARG A 75 26.91 46.25 10.53
C ARG A 75 28.15 46.71 11.31
N GLU A 76 28.05 47.83 12.03
CA GLU A 76 29.12 48.36 12.87
C GLU A 76 29.60 47.34 13.94
N LYS A 77 28.67 46.66 14.62
CA LYS A 77 29.02 45.58 15.57
C LYS A 77 29.86 44.47 14.94
N ILE A 78 29.51 44.05 13.72
CA ILE A 78 30.25 43.01 13.00
C ILE A 78 31.61 43.54 12.51
N ASP A 79 31.70 44.79 12.09
CA ASP A 79 32.96 45.40 11.66
C ASP A 79 33.92 45.63 12.84
N GLN A 80 33.42 46.02 14.02
CA GLN A 80 34.19 46.06 15.27
C GLN A 80 34.70 44.66 15.67
N LEU A 81 33.86 43.62 15.58
CA LEU A 81 34.28 42.24 15.83
C LEU A 81 35.35 41.77 14.81
N SER A 82 35.21 42.17 13.55
CA SER A 82 36.15 41.85 12.47
C SER A 82 37.50 42.58 12.64
N LEU A 83 37.48 43.82 13.13
CA LEU A 83 38.68 44.58 13.48
C LEU A 83 39.42 43.92 14.66
N SER A 84 38.70 43.55 15.73
CA SER A 84 39.26 42.80 16.86
C SER A 84 39.87 41.46 16.44
N ALA A 85 39.19 40.70 15.57
CA ALA A 85 39.72 39.47 14.99
C ALA A 85 41.02 39.72 14.21
N LYS A 86 41.04 40.74 13.34
CA LYS A 86 42.21 41.11 12.52
C LYS A 86 43.41 41.54 13.37
N GLN A 87 43.16 42.16 14.53
CA GLN A 87 44.20 42.51 15.50
C GLN A 87 44.72 41.27 16.24
N ASN A 88 43.83 40.44 16.79
CA ASN A 88 44.19 39.23 17.53
C ASN A 88 44.94 38.19 16.68
N LEU A 89 44.65 38.12 15.37
CA LEU A 89 45.30 37.22 14.41
C LEU A 89 46.60 37.79 13.80
N LYS A 90 47.02 39.02 14.15
CA LYS A 90 48.20 39.66 13.55
C LYS A 90 49.47 38.84 13.83
N GLY A 91 50.01 38.20 12.79
CA GLY A 91 51.20 37.33 12.86
C GLY A 91 50.92 35.85 13.15
N LYS A 92 49.66 35.44 13.36
CA LYS A 92 49.27 34.05 13.65
C LYS A 92 48.79 33.35 12.37
N ASN A 93 49.65 32.50 11.82
CA ASN A 93 49.38 31.76 10.57
C ASN A 93 49.03 30.28 10.78
N ASN A 94 49.16 29.75 12.00
CA ASN A 94 48.88 28.36 12.33
C ASN A 94 47.35 28.11 12.39
N PRO A 95 46.78 27.13 11.67
CA PRO A 95 45.36 26.78 11.72
C PRO A 95 44.81 26.63 13.15
N ASN A 96 45.55 25.97 14.06
CA ASN A 96 45.12 25.74 15.45
C ASN A 96 45.13 27.02 16.30
N GLU A 97 45.94 28.02 15.93
CA GLU A 97 45.88 29.34 16.55
C GLU A 97 44.71 30.14 16.00
N ILE A 98 44.52 30.15 14.68
CA ILE A 98 43.44 30.88 14.02
C ILE A 98 42.07 30.43 14.56
N THR A 99 41.82 29.12 14.68
CA THR A 99 40.55 28.60 15.22
C THR A 99 40.38 28.91 16.72
N ARG A 100 41.46 28.85 17.51
CA ARG A 100 41.46 29.19 18.94
C ARG A 100 41.17 30.67 19.19
N GLU A 101 41.78 31.58 18.42
CA GLU A 101 41.56 33.02 18.53
C GLU A 101 40.13 33.40 18.14
N LEU A 102 39.57 32.82 17.08
CA LEU A 102 38.17 33.02 16.70
C LEU A 102 37.21 32.50 17.77
N LYS A 103 37.47 31.32 18.34
CA LYS A 103 36.73 30.74 19.47
C LYS A 103 36.72 31.69 20.67
N THR A 104 37.89 32.15 21.12
CA THR A 104 38.00 33.03 22.28
C THR A 104 37.37 34.39 22.03
N LEU A 105 37.55 34.97 20.83
CA LEU A 105 36.88 36.22 20.47
C LEU A 105 35.36 36.11 20.52
N ILE A 106 34.77 35.04 19.95
CA ILE A 106 33.31 34.87 19.88
C ILE A 106 32.74 34.50 21.26
N HIS A 107 33.24 33.44 21.90
CA HIS A 107 32.61 32.86 23.09
C HIS A 107 33.12 33.45 24.41
N ASP A 108 34.40 33.81 24.50
CA ASP A 108 35.03 34.20 25.77
C ASP A 108 35.10 35.72 25.93
N THR A 109 35.38 36.47 24.86
CA THR A 109 35.34 37.94 24.83
C THR A 109 33.94 38.45 24.49
N GLY A 110 33.40 38.09 23.32
CA GLY A 110 32.09 38.54 22.83
C GLY A 110 30.87 37.88 23.49
N LYS A 111 31.09 36.88 24.38
CA LYS A 111 30.08 36.16 25.15
C LYS A 111 28.98 35.47 24.34
N PHE A 112 29.14 35.34 23.02
CA PHE A 112 28.18 34.65 22.16
C PHE A 112 28.10 33.16 22.54
N GLY A 113 26.90 32.63 22.69
CA GLY A 113 26.72 31.23 23.08
C GLY A 113 25.41 30.62 22.65
N TYR A 114 25.34 29.30 22.74
CA TYR A 114 24.19 28.51 22.33
C TYR A 114 22.92 28.81 23.16
N THR A 115 21.78 28.54 22.52
CA THR A 115 20.42 28.62 23.06
C THR A 115 19.61 27.50 22.40
N ASP A 116 18.85 26.78 23.21
CA ASP A 116 17.96 25.67 22.86
C ASP A 116 16.54 25.92 23.39
N LYS A 117 16.26 27.16 23.83
CA LYS A 117 15.01 27.54 24.48
C LYS A 117 13.84 27.54 23.50
N VAL A 118 13.09 26.44 23.51
CA VAL A 118 11.82 26.25 22.82
C VAL A 118 10.65 26.17 23.80
N ASP A 119 9.44 26.46 23.32
CA ASP A 119 8.19 26.23 24.03
C ASP A 119 7.77 24.74 23.99
N GLU A 120 6.62 24.42 24.59
CA GLU A 120 6.05 23.06 24.65
C GLU A 120 5.78 22.44 23.27
N ARG A 121 5.83 23.22 22.18
CA ARG A 121 5.60 22.81 20.79
C ARG A 121 6.89 22.79 19.96
N GLY A 122 8.05 23.03 20.57
CA GLY A 122 9.33 23.12 19.88
C GLY A 122 9.57 24.45 19.15
N VAL A 123 8.76 25.49 19.41
CA VAL A 123 8.94 26.82 18.80
C VAL A 123 9.89 27.66 19.66
N PRO A 124 10.96 28.26 19.11
CA PRO A 124 11.90 29.09 19.87
C PRO A 124 11.23 30.21 20.68
N VAL A 125 11.50 30.24 21.98
CA VAL A 125 10.96 31.21 22.97
C VAL A 125 11.31 32.66 22.61
N ASN A 126 12.45 32.86 21.94
CA ASN A 126 12.84 34.13 21.36
C ASN A 126 13.15 33.92 19.85
N PRO A 127 12.19 34.14 18.94
CA PRO A 127 12.39 33.86 17.51
C PRO A 127 13.45 34.75 16.87
N GLU A 128 13.76 35.90 17.47
CA GLU A 128 14.83 36.81 17.01
C GLU A 128 16.21 36.12 17.00
N GLU A 129 16.45 35.16 17.90
CA GLU A 129 17.72 34.40 18.02
C GLU A 129 17.93 33.40 16.86
N LEU A 130 16.93 33.27 15.99
CA LEU A 130 17.00 32.59 14.70
C LEU A 130 17.57 33.48 13.59
N PHE A 131 17.86 34.75 13.87
CA PHE A 131 18.41 35.71 12.92
C PHE A 131 19.66 36.44 13.49
N LEU A 132 20.43 37.07 12.60
CA LEU A 132 21.66 37.78 12.96
C LEU A 132 21.41 38.94 13.95
N HIS A 133 20.30 39.67 13.80
CA HIS A 133 19.97 40.81 14.66
C HIS A 133 19.68 40.39 16.10
N GLY A 134 18.95 39.30 16.33
CA GLY A 134 18.71 38.76 17.68
C GLY A 134 20.01 38.25 18.31
N LEU A 135 20.82 37.49 17.56
CA LEU A 135 22.15 37.05 18.01
C LEU A 135 23.03 38.22 18.46
N LEU A 136 23.06 39.31 17.69
CA LEU A 136 23.82 40.53 18.03
C LEU A 136 23.20 41.36 19.17
N LYS A 137 21.94 41.12 19.53
CA LYS A 137 21.19 41.81 20.59
C LYS A 137 21.29 41.07 21.93
N THR A 138 21.16 39.75 21.94
CA THR A 138 21.13 38.91 23.16
C THR A 138 22.44 38.16 23.44
N HIS A 139 23.36 38.09 22.47
CA HIS A 139 24.52 37.20 22.47
C HIS A 139 24.13 35.70 22.53
N LYS A 140 22.89 35.37 22.14
CA LYS A 140 22.34 34.01 22.11
C LYS A 140 21.84 33.64 20.71
N GLY A 141 22.09 32.41 20.29
CA GLY A 141 21.63 31.92 19.00
C GLY A 141 21.85 30.43 18.78
N TYR A 142 21.10 29.89 17.83
CA TYR A 142 21.14 28.49 17.43
C TYR A 142 22.41 28.16 16.61
N CYS A 143 22.70 26.87 16.43
CA CYS A 143 23.89 26.34 15.75
C CYS A 143 24.18 27.02 14.40
N MET A 144 23.15 27.25 13.59
CA MET A 144 23.24 27.94 12.30
C MET A 144 23.76 29.38 12.43
N ASN A 145 23.25 30.19 13.36
CA ASN A 145 23.60 31.60 13.45
C ASN A 145 24.97 31.83 14.10
N LEU A 146 25.34 31.01 15.09
CA LEU A 146 26.70 30.99 15.61
C LEU A 146 27.69 30.60 14.51
N SER A 147 27.37 29.57 13.72
CA SER A 147 28.18 29.16 12.56
C SER A 147 28.29 30.25 11.50
N LEU A 148 27.20 30.96 11.18
CA LEU A 148 27.22 32.10 10.26
C LEU A 148 28.07 33.27 10.77
N LEU A 149 28.14 33.51 12.09
CA LEU A 149 29.04 34.52 12.66
C LEU A 149 30.52 34.17 12.43
N TYR A 150 30.92 32.92 12.66
CA TYR A 150 32.26 32.43 12.30
C TYR A 150 32.53 32.60 10.80
N LEU A 151 31.56 32.27 9.93
CA LEU A 151 31.71 32.32 8.47
C LEU A 151 31.75 33.76 7.92
N ILE A 152 31.04 34.72 8.53
CA ILE A 152 31.15 36.15 8.23
C ILE A 152 32.57 36.66 8.55
N LEU A 153 33.11 36.32 9.73
CA LEU A 153 34.50 36.65 10.06
C LEU A 153 35.48 35.97 9.08
N GLY A 154 35.25 34.70 8.75
CA GLY A 154 36.04 33.97 7.75
C GLY A 154 36.07 34.69 6.39
N GLN A 155 34.92 35.12 5.89
CA GLN A 155 34.81 35.87 4.63
C GLN A 155 35.51 37.24 4.70
N LYS A 156 35.31 38.02 5.78
CA LYS A 156 35.93 39.35 5.95
C LYS A 156 37.45 39.30 6.18
N LEU A 157 37.98 38.17 6.65
CA LEU A 157 39.40 37.99 6.99
C LEU A 157 40.15 37.07 6.00
N ASN A 158 39.47 36.56 4.97
CA ASN A 158 39.98 35.58 4.01
C ASN A 158 40.52 34.29 4.67
N ILE A 159 39.84 33.80 5.71
CA ILE A 159 40.15 32.55 6.40
C ILE A 159 39.28 31.44 5.79
N PRO A 160 39.84 30.27 5.41
CA PRO A 160 39.10 29.21 4.72
C PRO A 160 38.22 28.40 5.67
N LEU A 161 37.14 29.03 6.11
CA LEU A 161 36.06 28.44 6.89
C LEU A 161 34.90 28.05 5.96
N HIS A 162 34.35 26.85 6.17
CA HIS A 162 33.23 26.30 5.42
C HIS A 162 32.09 25.97 6.38
N GLY A 163 30.86 26.19 5.96
CA GLY A 163 29.70 25.62 6.63
C GLY A 163 29.65 24.11 6.37
N VAL A 164 29.15 23.34 7.33
CA VAL A 164 28.95 21.89 7.19
C VAL A 164 27.58 21.52 7.76
N ALA A 165 26.74 20.97 6.90
CA ALA A 165 25.39 20.53 7.25
C ALA A 165 25.37 19.08 7.76
N LEU A 166 24.44 18.81 8.67
CA LEU A 166 24.07 17.52 9.24
C LEU A 166 22.54 17.49 9.42
N PRO A 167 21.92 16.31 9.59
CA PRO A 167 20.49 16.22 9.93
C PRO A 167 20.17 17.06 11.17
N ASN A 168 19.33 18.10 10.99
CA ASN A 168 18.96 19.08 12.01
C ASN A 168 20.12 19.82 12.72
N HIS A 169 21.35 19.81 12.19
CA HIS A 169 22.51 20.48 12.81
C HIS A 169 23.45 21.13 11.79
N PHE A 170 24.22 22.12 12.25
CA PHE A 170 25.13 22.87 11.41
C PHE A 170 26.34 23.36 12.20
N PHE A 171 27.55 23.10 11.68
CA PHE A 171 28.82 23.51 12.30
C PHE A 171 29.76 24.13 11.27
N VAL A 172 30.95 24.57 11.71
CA VAL A 172 31.97 25.20 10.85
C VAL A 172 33.22 24.35 10.77
N ARG A 173 33.83 24.26 9.59
CA ARG A 173 35.11 23.55 9.38
C ARG A 173 36.14 24.49 8.76
N TYR A 174 37.28 24.65 9.43
CA TYR A 174 38.50 25.17 8.80
C TYR A 174 39.08 24.10 7.88
N GLN A 175 39.38 24.43 6.63
CA GLN A 175 40.04 23.53 5.69
C GLN A 175 41.05 24.27 4.82
N ASN A 176 42.33 23.92 4.95
CA ASN A 176 43.38 24.35 4.02
C ASN A 176 44.12 23.10 3.47
N LYS A 177 45.06 23.28 2.54
CA LYS A 177 45.96 22.22 2.06
C LYS A 177 46.71 21.61 3.26
N GLY A 178 46.38 20.37 3.61
CA GLY A 178 47.02 19.62 4.69
C GLY A 178 46.40 19.76 6.09
N THR A 179 45.36 20.57 6.31
CA THR A 179 44.74 20.71 7.66
C THR A 179 43.23 20.86 7.60
N ARG A 180 42.52 20.00 8.35
CA ARG A 180 41.08 20.06 8.64
C ARG A 180 40.89 20.23 10.14
N ILE A 181 40.07 21.20 10.56
CA ILE A 181 39.65 21.37 11.96
C ILE A 181 38.15 21.63 11.95
N ASN A 182 37.37 20.82 12.65
CA ASN A 182 35.95 21.06 12.88
C ASN A 182 35.79 21.97 14.11
N ILE A 183 34.78 22.85 14.07
CA ILE A 183 34.49 23.85 15.09
C ILE A 183 33.01 23.69 15.44
N GLU A 184 32.74 22.98 16.54
CA GLU A 184 31.40 22.81 17.07
C GLU A 184 30.95 24.10 17.77
N THR A 185 30.11 24.88 17.10
CA THR A 185 29.75 26.24 17.54
C THR A 185 28.77 26.24 18.71
N THR A 186 28.02 25.15 18.92
CA THR A 186 27.14 24.98 20.09
C THR A 186 27.96 24.72 21.36
N GLU A 187 29.02 23.92 21.27
CA GLU A 187 29.91 23.52 22.37
C GLU A 187 31.12 24.48 22.48
N ARG A 188 30.86 25.78 22.31
CA ARG A 188 31.83 26.89 22.42
C ARG A 188 33.08 26.72 21.56
N GLY A 189 32.95 26.22 20.33
CA GLY A 189 34.09 25.96 19.44
C GLY A 189 34.95 24.79 19.92
N ALA A 190 34.34 23.69 20.36
CA ALA A 190 35.02 22.42 20.56
C ALA A 190 35.44 21.81 19.20
N SER A 191 36.42 20.90 19.19
CA SER A 191 36.90 20.26 17.96
C SER A 191 36.75 18.75 18.05
N TYR A 192 35.96 18.20 17.13
CA TYR A 192 35.64 16.77 17.06
C TYR A 192 35.96 16.20 15.67
N PRO A 193 36.44 14.95 15.56
CA PRO A 193 36.64 14.30 14.26
C PRO A 193 35.30 14.09 13.53
N ASP A 194 35.34 13.87 12.22
CA ASP A 194 34.12 13.63 11.44
C ASP A 194 33.32 12.42 11.97
N SER A 195 34.00 11.39 12.51
CA SER A 195 33.38 10.21 13.12
C SER A 195 32.47 10.50 14.32
N PHE A 196 32.73 11.56 15.10
CA PHE A 196 31.84 11.99 16.19
C PHE A 196 30.47 12.41 15.64
N TYR A 197 30.47 13.15 14.53
CA TYR A 197 29.24 13.59 13.87
C TYR A 197 28.53 12.44 13.16
N GLN A 198 29.28 11.51 12.55
CA GLN A 198 28.72 10.29 11.96
C GLN A 198 27.99 9.45 13.01
N GLN A 199 28.58 9.27 14.19
CA GLN A 199 27.97 8.54 15.31
C GLN A 199 26.78 9.29 15.94
N ARG A 200 26.90 10.61 16.14
CA ARG A 200 25.86 11.44 16.81
C ARG A 200 24.63 11.71 15.94
N PHE A 201 24.78 11.75 14.61
CA PHE A 201 23.73 12.13 13.67
C PHE A 201 23.40 11.04 12.62
N GLY A 202 23.93 9.82 12.77
CA GLY A 202 23.61 8.67 11.92
C GLY A 202 24.17 8.72 10.48
N VAL A 203 25.04 9.66 10.17
CA VAL A 203 25.54 9.88 8.79
C VAL A 203 26.62 8.84 8.43
N LEU A 204 26.21 7.72 7.83
CA LEU A 204 27.09 6.60 7.51
C LEU A 204 28.18 6.94 6.47
N ALA A 205 29.35 6.32 6.63
CA ALA A 205 30.55 6.65 5.87
C ALA A 205 30.55 6.19 4.39
N ASP A 206 29.81 5.15 4.03
CA ASP A 206 29.81 4.61 2.65
C ASP A 206 29.13 5.54 1.63
N ASN A 207 28.13 6.33 2.06
CA ASN A 207 27.40 7.25 1.18
C ASN A 207 28.21 8.52 0.79
N GLN A 208 29.53 8.57 1.08
CA GLN A 208 30.44 9.69 0.86
C GLN A 208 30.39 10.33 -0.54
N LYS A 209 30.14 9.54 -1.60
CA LYS A 209 30.04 10.08 -2.97
C LYS A 209 28.72 10.84 -3.22
N LYS A 210 27.63 10.52 -2.53
CA LYS A 210 26.29 11.08 -2.79
C LYS A 210 25.82 12.10 -1.75
N SER A 211 25.74 11.73 -0.47
CA SER A 211 25.04 12.52 0.57
C SER A 211 25.47 13.99 0.62
N TYR A 212 24.54 14.89 0.95
CA TYR A 212 24.77 16.33 1.13
C TYR A 212 25.50 16.65 2.45
N PHE A 213 25.32 15.80 3.47
CA PHE A 213 25.87 16.01 4.81
C PHE A 213 27.39 15.82 4.87
N LEU A 214 28.02 16.40 5.90
CA LEU A 214 29.47 16.40 6.15
C LEU A 214 30.36 17.00 5.04
N LYS A 215 29.81 17.46 3.91
CA LYS A 215 30.56 18.17 2.85
C LYS A 215 30.81 19.64 3.23
N ASN A 216 31.93 20.19 2.76
CA ASN A 216 32.23 21.62 2.88
C ASN A 216 31.30 22.42 1.96
N LEU A 217 30.41 23.23 2.53
CA LEU A 217 29.58 24.16 1.79
C LEU A 217 30.38 25.45 1.49
N ASN A 218 30.26 25.95 0.26
CA ASN A 218 30.71 27.32 -0.07
C ASN A 218 29.73 28.37 0.49
N GLY A 219 30.05 29.67 0.39
CA GLY A 219 29.22 30.74 0.93
C GLY A 219 27.77 30.76 0.39
N ARG A 220 27.56 30.45 -0.90
CA ARG A 220 26.22 30.35 -1.50
C ARG A 220 25.47 29.13 -0.98
N GLN A 221 26.10 27.97 -0.90
CA GLN A 221 25.51 26.75 -0.35
C GLN A 221 25.18 26.87 1.15
N THR A 222 26.01 27.59 1.91
CA THR A 222 25.75 27.95 3.30
C THR A 222 24.49 28.82 3.41
N LEU A 223 24.33 29.81 2.54
CA LEU A 223 23.09 30.60 2.48
C LEU A 223 21.89 29.74 2.09
N GLY A 224 22.04 28.77 1.18
CA GLY A 224 21.00 27.78 0.90
C GLY A 224 20.55 27.01 2.15
N ALA A 225 21.48 26.58 2.99
CA ALA A 225 21.17 25.92 4.27
C ALA A 225 20.48 26.88 5.26
N TYR A 226 20.96 28.12 5.37
CA TYR A 226 20.33 29.16 6.19
C TYR A 226 18.89 29.46 5.74
N PHE A 227 18.64 29.58 4.44
CA PHE A 227 17.30 29.79 3.89
C PHE A 227 16.34 28.62 4.17
N SER A 228 16.84 27.37 4.27
CA SER A 228 16.02 26.24 4.72
C SER A 228 15.48 26.47 6.13
N ASN A 229 16.36 26.86 7.06
CA ASN A 229 15.99 27.13 8.44
C ASN A 229 15.03 28.33 8.52
N VAL A 230 15.35 29.44 7.85
CA VAL A 230 14.49 30.64 7.80
C VAL A 230 13.10 30.33 7.24
N GLY A 231 13.00 29.47 6.21
CA GLY A 231 11.72 29.01 5.67
C GLY A 231 10.89 28.27 6.73
N MET A 232 11.50 27.37 7.49
CA MET A 232 10.81 26.67 8.59
C MET A 232 10.40 27.61 9.73
N VAL A 233 11.17 28.65 10.05
CA VAL A 233 10.76 29.69 11.02
C VAL A 233 9.53 30.45 10.53
N TYR A 234 9.46 30.81 9.24
CA TYR A 234 8.25 31.42 8.67
C TYR A 234 7.05 30.49 8.70
N TYR A 235 7.24 29.19 8.42
CA TYR A 235 6.19 28.18 8.50
C TYR A 235 5.65 28.03 9.93
N GLN A 236 6.52 27.87 10.93
CA GLN A 236 6.13 27.82 12.36
C GLN A 236 5.36 29.08 12.79
N ASN A 237 5.66 30.23 12.19
CA ASN A 237 4.99 31.51 12.41
C ASN A 237 3.78 31.74 11.47
N GLN A 238 3.20 30.67 10.91
CA GLN A 238 1.98 30.67 10.09
C GLN A 238 2.05 31.59 8.85
N LYS A 239 3.24 31.72 8.24
CA LYS A 239 3.49 32.50 7.02
C LYS A 239 3.97 31.59 5.87
N PRO A 240 3.12 30.67 5.36
CA PRO A 240 3.53 29.61 4.45
C PRO A 240 4.05 30.12 3.09
N GLU A 241 3.60 31.28 2.61
CA GLU A 241 4.09 31.90 1.36
C GLU A 241 5.57 32.27 1.48
N ARG A 242 5.95 32.90 2.60
CA ARG A 242 7.36 33.23 2.89
C ARG A 242 8.18 31.98 3.16
N ALA A 243 7.60 30.96 3.80
CA ALA A 243 8.27 29.67 3.98
C ALA A 243 8.65 29.04 2.63
N ILE A 244 7.69 28.98 1.70
CA ILE A 244 7.89 28.51 0.33
C ILE A 244 8.95 29.35 -0.40
N PHE A 245 8.88 30.68 -0.34
CA PHE A 245 9.86 31.57 -0.98
C PHE A 245 11.31 31.22 -0.57
N TYR A 246 11.57 31.12 0.74
CA TYR A 246 12.91 30.79 1.25
C TYR A 246 13.32 29.33 0.94
N LEU A 247 12.38 28.39 0.98
CA LEU A 247 12.65 26.98 0.64
C LEU A 247 12.87 26.75 -0.87
N GLU A 248 12.21 27.49 -1.76
CA GLU A 248 12.45 27.45 -3.21
C GLU A 248 13.76 28.12 -3.65
N ILE A 249 14.32 29.00 -2.82
CA ILE A 249 15.72 29.47 -2.96
C ILE A 249 16.67 28.40 -2.40
N SER A 250 16.38 27.85 -1.21
CA SER A 250 17.20 26.82 -0.57
C SER A 250 17.40 25.58 -1.45
N THR A 251 16.30 24.95 -1.89
CA THR A 251 16.30 23.76 -2.76
C THR A 251 16.90 24.02 -4.13
N SER A 252 16.79 25.24 -4.66
CA SER A 252 17.46 25.62 -5.92
C SER A 252 18.97 25.82 -5.78
N ILE A 253 19.48 26.10 -4.58
CA ILE A 253 20.91 26.26 -4.30
C ILE A 253 21.53 24.91 -3.88
N ASN A 254 20.83 24.15 -3.04
CA ASN A 254 21.22 22.85 -2.52
C ASN A 254 20.21 21.75 -2.93
N PRO A 255 20.11 21.38 -4.22
CA PRO A 255 19.10 20.44 -4.71
C PRO A 255 19.19 19.04 -4.09
N SER A 256 20.36 18.67 -3.56
CA SER A 256 20.60 17.40 -2.85
C SER A 256 20.37 17.47 -1.33
N SER A 257 19.91 18.61 -0.79
CA SER A 257 19.57 18.75 0.63
C SER A 257 18.21 18.10 0.90
N ILE A 258 18.22 16.85 1.39
CA ILE A 258 16.98 16.10 1.66
C ILE A 258 16.06 16.85 2.64
N ASP A 259 16.62 17.50 3.66
CA ASP A 259 15.86 18.27 4.65
C ASP A 259 15.09 19.43 4.00
N ALA A 260 15.74 20.17 3.10
CA ALA A 260 15.11 21.32 2.42
C ALA A 260 14.02 20.87 1.43
N GLN A 261 14.25 19.77 0.70
CA GLN A 261 13.27 19.18 -0.21
C GLN A 261 12.07 18.62 0.56
N ASN A 262 12.30 17.88 1.64
CA ASN A 262 11.25 17.31 2.50
C ASN A 262 10.42 18.39 3.19
N ASN A 263 11.06 19.44 3.73
CA ASN A 263 10.35 20.57 4.33
C ASN A 263 9.42 21.27 3.33
N LEU A 264 9.89 21.51 2.11
CA LEU A 264 9.07 22.10 1.04
C LEU A 264 7.94 21.17 0.59
N ALA A 265 8.21 19.85 0.50
CA ALA A 265 7.22 18.84 0.15
C ALA A 265 6.13 18.68 1.23
N ASN A 266 6.50 18.70 2.52
CA ASN A 266 5.58 18.68 3.66
C ASN A 266 4.61 19.87 3.58
N ILE A 267 5.13 21.09 3.40
CA ILE A 267 4.31 22.31 3.27
C ILE A 267 3.39 22.24 2.04
N TYR A 268 3.89 21.74 0.90
CA TYR A 268 3.04 21.54 -0.27
C TYR A 268 1.98 20.44 -0.09
N SER A 269 2.22 19.43 0.75
CA SER A 269 1.22 18.42 1.13
C SER A 269 0.09 19.03 1.95
N GLU A 270 0.42 19.82 2.99
CA GLU A 270 -0.55 20.49 3.86
C GLU A 270 -1.42 21.49 3.12
N LEU A 271 -0.82 22.28 2.23
CA LEU A 271 -1.53 23.20 1.33
C LEU A 271 -2.31 22.50 0.20
N LYS A 272 -2.44 21.16 0.26
CA LYS A 272 -3.12 20.28 -0.72
C LYS A 272 -2.70 20.55 -2.16
N LYS A 273 -1.39 20.69 -2.39
CA LYS A 273 -0.73 20.81 -3.70
C LYS A 273 0.09 19.54 -4.01
N PRO A 274 -0.56 18.36 -4.15
CA PRO A 274 0.13 17.07 -4.15
C PRO A 274 1.15 16.92 -5.27
N ALA A 275 0.94 17.52 -6.45
CA ALA A 275 1.89 17.47 -7.56
C ALA A 275 3.28 18.05 -7.18
N LYS A 276 3.31 19.22 -6.52
CA LYS A 276 4.56 19.81 -6.03
C LYS A 276 5.17 19.03 -4.86
N ALA A 277 4.34 18.46 -3.98
CA ALA A 277 4.84 17.61 -2.90
C ALA A 277 5.53 16.35 -3.45
N ILE A 278 4.91 15.67 -4.42
CA ILE A 278 5.47 14.50 -5.12
C ILE A 278 6.78 14.88 -5.85
N GLU A 279 6.84 16.03 -6.51
CA GLU A 279 8.05 16.55 -7.16
C GLU A 279 9.20 16.70 -6.15
N HIS A 280 8.99 17.41 -5.04
CA HIS A 280 10.04 17.65 -4.05
C HIS A 280 10.46 16.38 -3.29
N TYR A 281 9.54 15.48 -2.91
CA TYR A 281 9.92 14.16 -2.38
C TYR A 281 10.71 13.33 -3.42
N SER A 282 10.36 13.39 -4.71
CA SER A 282 11.11 12.69 -5.77
C SER A 282 12.53 13.25 -5.92
N LEU A 283 12.73 14.56 -5.70
CA LEU A 283 14.06 15.18 -5.67
C LEU A 283 14.86 14.77 -4.41
N ALA A 284 14.21 14.64 -3.26
CA ALA A 284 14.83 14.13 -2.04
C ALA A 284 15.31 12.67 -2.22
N LEU A 285 14.43 11.79 -2.72
CA LEU A 285 14.77 10.38 -3.01
C LEU A 285 15.80 10.22 -4.14
N LYS A 286 15.93 11.20 -5.04
CA LYS A 286 17.02 11.22 -6.03
C LYS A 286 18.40 11.47 -5.38
N ALA A 287 18.44 12.10 -4.20
CA ALA A 287 19.66 12.27 -3.43
C ALA A 287 19.94 11.06 -2.52
N GLU A 288 18.94 10.63 -1.74
CA GLU A 288 19.03 9.49 -0.80
C GLU A 288 17.81 8.56 -0.99
N PRO A 289 17.89 7.56 -1.90
CA PRO A 289 16.75 6.73 -2.32
C PRO A 289 16.19 5.80 -1.23
N ASP A 290 16.98 5.57 -0.18
CA ASP A 290 16.75 4.69 0.95
C ASP A 290 16.10 5.39 2.16
N ASN A 291 15.75 6.69 2.03
CA ASN A 291 15.18 7.46 3.12
C ASN A 291 13.71 7.07 3.43
N THR A 292 13.51 6.21 4.44
CA THR A 292 12.20 5.64 4.82
C THR A 292 11.16 6.69 5.17
N SER A 293 11.52 7.74 5.91
CA SER A 293 10.62 8.86 6.24
C SER A 293 10.11 9.59 4.98
N THR A 294 10.98 9.77 3.98
CA THR A 294 10.62 10.42 2.72
C THR A 294 9.70 9.53 1.89
N LEU A 295 10.02 8.23 1.77
CA LEU A 295 9.17 7.25 1.09
C LEU A 295 7.79 7.14 1.75
N PHE A 296 7.72 7.15 3.09
CA PHE A 296 6.47 7.12 3.83
C PHE A 296 5.62 8.37 3.58
N ASN A 297 6.20 9.56 3.65
CA ASN A 297 5.48 10.81 3.38
C ASN A 297 5.01 10.91 1.91
N LEU A 298 5.79 10.40 0.95
CA LEU A 298 5.37 10.27 -0.44
C LEU A 298 4.19 9.30 -0.59
N GLY A 299 4.22 8.17 0.11
CA GLY A 299 3.10 7.21 0.17
C GLY A 299 1.82 7.82 0.73
N LEU A 300 1.93 8.63 1.79
CA LEU A 300 0.79 9.39 2.33
C LEU A 300 0.22 10.38 1.30
N VAL A 301 1.06 11.12 0.57
CA VAL A 301 0.58 12.03 -0.49
C VAL A 301 -0.04 11.27 -1.68
N HIS A 302 0.47 10.08 -2.02
CA HIS A 302 -0.18 9.23 -3.01
C HIS A 302 -1.56 8.74 -2.54
N MET A 303 -1.71 8.39 -1.26
CA MET A 303 -3.01 8.03 -0.67
C MET A 303 -3.99 9.22 -0.71
N ASP A 304 -3.59 10.38 -0.18
CA ASP A 304 -4.41 11.62 -0.13
C ASP A 304 -4.80 12.14 -1.52
N SER A 305 -3.99 11.86 -2.56
CA SER A 305 -4.27 12.25 -3.94
C SER A 305 -5.05 11.19 -4.75
N GLY A 306 -5.55 10.14 -4.11
CA GLY A 306 -6.36 9.10 -4.77
C GLY A 306 -5.56 8.12 -5.64
N ASN A 307 -4.27 7.92 -5.35
CA ASN A 307 -3.38 6.98 -6.02
C ASN A 307 -2.99 5.81 -5.09
N PRO A 308 -3.95 4.95 -4.67
CA PRO A 308 -3.71 3.93 -3.63
C PRO A 308 -2.64 2.91 -3.99
N ASP A 309 -2.51 2.52 -5.27
CA ASP A 309 -1.49 1.56 -5.69
C ASP A 309 -0.07 2.12 -5.51
N LYS A 310 0.16 3.40 -5.89
CA LYS A 310 1.44 4.09 -5.64
C LYS A 310 1.73 4.31 -4.16
N ALA A 311 0.68 4.46 -3.34
CA ALA A 311 0.83 4.52 -1.89
C ALA A 311 1.29 3.16 -1.35
N ILE A 312 0.68 2.06 -1.81
CA ILE A 312 1.09 0.69 -1.50
C ILE A 312 2.55 0.46 -1.93
N ASP A 313 2.94 0.81 -3.16
CA ASP A 313 4.32 0.66 -3.65
C ASP A 313 5.34 1.41 -2.79
N ALA A 314 5.01 2.63 -2.36
CA ALA A 314 5.87 3.43 -1.48
C ALA A 314 5.96 2.82 -0.07
N PHE A 315 4.85 2.41 0.53
CA PHE A 315 4.84 1.77 1.85
C PHE A 315 5.51 0.38 1.84
N LEU A 316 5.43 -0.37 0.74
CA LEU A 316 6.15 -1.63 0.55
C LEU A 316 7.67 -1.42 0.53
N GLN A 317 8.16 -0.39 -0.18
CA GLN A 317 9.58 0.00 -0.14
C GLN A 317 10.03 0.38 1.28
N VAL A 318 9.22 1.14 2.04
CA VAL A 318 9.52 1.47 3.44
C VAL A 318 9.73 0.21 4.28
N VAL A 319 8.82 -0.76 4.22
CA VAL A 319 8.94 -1.99 5.04
C VAL A 319 9.93 -3.02 4.48
N GLN A 320 10.41 -2.83 3.24
CA GLN A 320 11.54 -3.58 2.67
C GLN A 320 12.88 -3.05 3.18
N ILE A 321 13.02 -1.73 3.34
CA ILE A 321 14.23 -1.08 3.88
C ILE A 321 14.26 -1.22 5.41
N GLU A 322 13.12 -1.00 6.07
CA GLU A 322 12.98 -1.04 7.54
C GLU A 322 11.78 -1.91 7.95
N PRO A 323 11.96 -3.24 8.08
CA PRO A 323 10.88 -4.18 8.41
C PRO A 323 10.16 -3.92 9.75
N GLY A 324 10.75 -3.11 10.63
CA GLY A 324 10.13 -2.68 11.90
C GLY A 324 9.19 -1.47 11.78
N PHE A 325 9.12 -0.79 10.63
CA PHE A 325 8.44 0.50 10.46
C PHE A 325 6.91 0.37 10.53
N SER A 326 6.40 0.30 11.76
CA SER A 326 4.99 0.06 12.10
C SER A 326 3.99 1.01 11.44
N PRO A 327 4.27 2.32 11.20
CA PRO A 327 3.34 3.19 10.49
C PRO A 327 3.01 2.71 9.06
N ALA A 328 4.01 2.22 8.31
CA ALA A 328 3.80 1.73 6.95
C ALA A 328 3.01 0.41 6.93
N HIS A 329 3.33 -0.55 7.81
CA HIS A 329 2.51 -1.76 7.99
C HIS A 329 1.06 -1.43 8.33
N ARG A 330 0.80 -0.37 9.13
CA ARG A 330 -0.55 0.08 9.47
C ARG A 330 -1.29 0.68 8.27
N MET A 331 -0.61 1.48 7.44
CA MET A 331 -1.23 2.01 6.21
C MET A 331 -1.53 0.88 5.20
N LEU A 332 -0.58 -0.05 4.99
CA LEU A 332 -0.78 -1.23 4.14
C LEU A 332 -1.95 -2.10 4.62
N ALA A 333 -1.99 -2.45 5.91
CA ALA A 333 -3.07 -3.23 6.49
C ALA A 333 -4.45 -2.57 6.26
N ASN A 334 -4.55 -1.26 6.43
CA ASN A 334 -5.79 -0.49 6.22
C ASN A 334 -6.19 -0.43 4.75
N LEU A 335 -5.27 -0.08 3.84
CA LEU A 335 -5.53 -0.02 2.39
C LEU A 335 -5.93 -1.39 1.83
N TYR A 336 -5.33 -2.47 2.32
CA TYR A 336 -5.73 -3.83 1.95
C TYR A 336 -7.10 -4.22 2.52
N LEU A 337 -7.48 -3.81 3.73
CA LEU A 337 -8.86 -4.00 4.24
C LEU A 337 -9.91 -3.25 3.42
N GLN A 338 -9.62 -2.00 3.05
CA GLN A 338 -10.52 -1.17 2.23
C GLN A 338 -10.73 -1.77 0.84
N ASN A 339 -9.66 -2.29 0.23
CA ASN A 339 -9.70 -2.98 -1.07
C ASN A 339 -10.12 -4.46 -0.98
N ASN A 340 -10.59 -4.94 0.18
CA ASN A 340 -10.99 -6.33 0.47
C ASN A 340 -9.89 -7.39 0.18
N ARG A 341 -8.62 -6.98 0.19
CA ARG A 341 -7.42 -7.82 0.06
C ARG A 341 -7.04 -8.41 1.42
N LEU A 342 -7.92 -9.26 1.96
CA LEU A 342 -7.89 -9.70 3.35
C LEU A 342 -6.57 -10.42 3.73
N THR A 343 -6.01 -11.25 2.83
CA THR A 343 -4.74 -11.95 3.04
C THR A 343 -3.56 -10.98 3.15
N SER A 344 -3.44 -10.05 2.19
CA SER A 344 -2.40 -9.00 2.23
C SER A 344 -2.50 -8.13 3.50
N SER A 345 -3.72 -7.84 3.98
CA SER A 345 -3.87 -7.15 5.27
C SER A 345 -3.42 -8.01 6.45
N LEU A 346 -3.87 -9.26 6.52
CA LEU A 346 -3.56 -10.21 7.59
C LEU A 346 -2.05 -10.40 7.78
N LEU A 347 -1.26 -10.39 6.70
CA LEU A 347 0.21 -10.42 6.75
C LEU A 347 0.78 -9.24 7.56
N HIS A 348 0.39 -8.01 7.22
CA HIS A 348 0.88 -6.81 7.92
C HIS A 348 0.29 -6.67 9.33
N LEU A 349 -0.94 -7.13 9.56
CA LEU A 349 -1.53 -7.20 10.90
C LEU A 349 -0.79 -8.20 11.80
N LYS A 350 -0.40 -9.37 11.28
CA LYS A 350 0.45 -10.33 12.00
C LYS A 350 1.83 -9.74 12.33
N LEU A 351 2.45 -8.99 11.40
CA LEU A 351 3.70 -8.28 11.68
C LEU A 351 3.52 -7.19 12.75
N LEU A 352 2.46 -6.40 12.69
CA LEU A 352 2.11 -5.41 13.73
C LEU A 352 1.86 -6.06 15.10
N ALA A 353 1.26 -7.25 15.15
CA ALA A 353 1.09 -8.00 16.38
C ALA A 353 2.41 -8.61 16.92
N ARG A 354 3.41 -8.87 16.07
CA ARG A 354 4.77 -9.25 16.49
C ARG A 354 5.57 -8.06 17.02
N ILE A 355 5.50 -6.90 16.35
CA ILE A 355 6.24 -5.67 16.72
C ILE A 355 5.58 -4.96 17.92
N GLN A 356 4.25 -4.98 18.02
CA GLN A 356 3.47 -4.28 19.05
C GLN A 356 2.49 -5.25 19.75
N PRO A 357 2.97 -6.30 20.44
CA PRO A 357 2.13 -7.41 20.96
C PRO A 357 1.09 -6.98 22.00
N GLU A 358 1.33 -5.86 22.69
CA GLU A 358 0.41 -5.24 23.65
C GLU A 358 -0.83 -4.59 23.02
N THR A 359 -0.83 -4.39 21.70
CA THR A 359 -1.87 -3.62 21.00
C THR A 359 -3.10 -4.50 20.73
N LEU A 360 -4.08 -4.47 21.65
CA LEU A 360 -5.38 -5.14 21.50
C LEU A 360 -6.00 -4.96 20.10
N GLN A 361 -5.97 -3.75 19.54
CA GLN A 361 -6.54 -3.46 18.22
C GLN A 361 -5.88 -4.25 17.08
N ASN A 362 -4.59 -4.58 17.16
CA ASN A 362 -3.92 -5.38 16.12
C ASN A 362 -4.51 -6.80 16.09
N HIS A 363 -4.70 -7.41 17.26
CA HIS A 363 -5.28 -8.75 17.39
C HIS A 363 -6.78 -8.79 17.06
N LEU A 364 -7.55 -7.75 17.43
CA LEU A 364 -8.94 -7.59 16.99
C LEU A 364 -9.04 -7.48 15.46
N ASN A 365 -8.11 -6.76 14.82
CA ASN A 365 -8.06 -6.66 13.36
C ASN A 365 -7.69 -8.01 12.71
N ILE A 366 -6.77 -8.79 13.29
CA ILE A 366 -6.45 -10.17 12.85
C ILE A 366 -7.70 -11.06 12.93
N ALA A 367 -8.40 -11.06 14.06
CA ALA A 367 -9.61 -11.84 14.24
C ALA A 367 -10.74 -11.42 13.26
N SER A 368 -10.91 -10.11 13.02
CA SER A 368 -11.86 -9.60 12.03
C SER A 368 -11.49 -10.00 10.60
N ALA A 369 -10.19 -10.00 10.25
CA ALA A 369 -9.72 -10.48 8.95
C ALA A 369 -10.03 -11.98 8.78
N TYR A 370 -9.65 -12.83 9.74
CA TYR A 370 -10.00 -14.26 9.73
C TYR A 370 -11.52 -14.49 9.62
N GLY A 371 -12.33 -13.75 10.38
CA GLY A 371 -13.79 -13.85 10.35
C GLY A 371 -14.37 -13.50 8.97
N LYS A 372 -13.86 -12.46 8.30
CA LYS A 372 -14.22 -12.09 6.93
C LYS A 372 -13.73 -13.10 5.88
N MET A 373 -12.62 -13.78 6.13
CA MET A 373 -12.08 -14.86 5.29
C MET A 373 -12.82 -16.21 5.49
N GLY A 374 -13.84 -16.26 6.36
CA GLY A 374 -14.56 -17.49 6.71
C GLY A 374 -13.85 -18.37 7.74
N GLN A 375 -12.63 -18.03 8.15
CA GLN A 375 -11.75 -18.82 9.02
C GLN A 375 -12.10 -18.63 10.51
N GLN A 376 -13.36 -18.91 10.86
CA GLN A 376 -13.92 -18.59 12.19
C GLN A 376 -13.16 -19.25 13.35
N ALA A 377 -12.61 -20.46 13.16
CA ALA A 377 -11.81 -21.15 14.17
C ALA A 377 -10.54 -20.37 14.54
N LEU A 378 -9.83 -19.79 13.56
CA LEU A 378 -8.62 -18.98 13.79
C LEU A 378 -8.96 -17.60 14.36
N ALA A 379 -10.12 -17.02 13.98
CA ALA A 379 -10.65 -15.83 14.64
C ALA A 379 -10.93 -16.10 16.13
N LEU A 380 -11.62 -17.22 16.43
CA LEU A 380 -11.95 -17.65 17.79
C LEU A 380 -10.70 -17.92 18.64
N GLU A 381 -9.69 -18.59 18.08
CA GLU A 381 -8.42 -18.84 18.75
C GLU A 381 -7.70 -17.53 19.08
N THR A 382 -7.54 -16.65 18.09
CA THR A 382 -6.93 -15.31 18.27
C THR A 382 -7.61 -14.54 19.40
N LEU A 383 -8.95 -14.53 19.41
CA LEU A 383 -9.75 -13.84 20.41
C LEU A 383 -9.61 -14.46 21.81
N LYS A 384 -9.58 -15.78 21.92
CA LYS A 384 -9.38 -16.48 23.21
C LYS A 384 -7.99 -16.24 23.81
N GLN A 385 -6.95 -16.24 22.98
CA GLN A 385 -5.59 -15.95 23.42
C GLN A 385 -5.49 -14.56 24.05
N ILE A 386 -6.12 -13.54 23.43
CA ILE A 386 -6.13 -12.17 23.99
C ILE A 386 -7.17 -11.96 25.10
N GLN A 387 -8.25 -12.74 25.16
CA GLN A 387 -9.26 -12.66 26.24
C GLN A 387 -8.65 -12.93 27.61
N MET A 388 -7.67 -13.84 27.70
CA MET A 388 -6.92 -14.09 28.94
C MET A 388 -6.18 -12.84 29.47
N ARG A 389 -5.85 -11.89 28.59
CA ARG A 389 -5.13 -10.65 28.92
C ARG A 389 -6.04 -9.42 29.07
N PHE A 390 -7.18 -9.42 28.39
CA PHE A 390 -8.16 -8.32 28.39
C PHE A 390 -9.60 -8.84 28.65
N PRO A 391 -9.87 -9.54 29.78
CA PRO A 391 -11.12 -10.29 29.98
C PRO A 391 -12.38 -9.43 29.97
N GLU A 392 -12.27 -8.18 30.42
CA GLU A 392 -13.35 -7.19 30.47
C GLU A 392 -13.67 -6.51 29.13
N SER A 393 -12.93 -6.79 28.05
CA SER A 393 -13.10 -6.09 26.77
C SER A 393 -14.37 -6.53 26.02
N ALA A 394 -15.35 -5.62 25.92
CA ALA A 394 -16.56 -5.84 25.12
C ALA A 394 -16.24 -6.19 23.65
N GLN A 395 -15.21 -5.58 23.04
CA GLN A 395 -14.83 -5.83 21.65
C GLN A 395 -14.38 -7.27 21.39
N ILE A 396 -13.71 -7.91 22.36
CA ILE A 396 -13.34 -9.33 22.27
C ILE A 396 -14.61 -10.20 22.34
N ASN A 397 -15.51 -9.89 23.27
CA ASN A 397 -16.76 -10.63 23.45
C ASN A 397 -17.70 -10.47 22.24
N GLU A 398 -17.72 -9.31 21.57
CA GLU A 398 -18.42 -9.12 20.26
C GLU A 398 -17.84 -10.03 19.18
N GLY A 399 -16.51 -10.06 19.03
CA GLY A 399 -15.84 -10.94 18.07
C GLY A 399 -16.08 -12.43 18.35
N LEU A 400 -16.09 -12.83 19.63
CA LEU A 400 -16.37 -14.21 20.03
C LEU A 400 -17.83 -14.59 19.75
N ALA A 401 -18.78 -13.68 20.02
CA ALA A 401 -20.19 -13.90 19.72
C ALA A 401 -20.42 -14.12 18.22
N GLU A 402 -19.80 -13.29 17.36
CA GLU A 402 -19.87 -13.43 15.91
C GLU A 402 -19.20 -14.72 15.42
N ALA A 403 -18.01 -15.05 15.93
CA ALA A 403 -17.28 -16.27 15.55
C ALA A 403 -18.07 -17.54 15.92
N TYR A 404 -18.59 -17.64 17.16
CA TYR A 404 -19.44 -18.76 17.58
C TYR A 404 -20.72 -18.84 16.74
N TYR A 405 -21.41 -17.71 16.50
CA TYR A 405 -22.61 -17.68 15.66
C TYR A 405 -22.33 -18.17 14.23
N ARG A 406 -21.20 -17.78 13.62
CA ARG A 406 -20.79 -18.22 12.28
C ARG A 406 -20.29 -19.68 12.23
N MET A 407 -19.95 -20.27 13.38
CA MET A 407 -19.65 -21.70 13.54
C MET A 407 -20.89 -22.53 13.93
N GLU A 408 -22.06 -21.91 14.03
CA GLU A 408 -23.33 -22.51 14.47
C GLU A 408 -23.32 -23.00 15.93
N ASP A 409 -22.33 -22.57 16.72
CA ASP A 409 -22.27 -22.74 18.18
C ASP A 409 -23.17 -21.70 18.87
N PHE A 410 -24.48 -21.83 18.62
CA PHE A 410 -25.47 -20.88 19.09
C PHE A 410 -25.55 -20.81 20.63
N GLN A 411 -25.20 -21.91 21.32
CA GLN A 411 -25.09 -21.94 22.78
C GLN A 411 -24.05 -20.92 23.28
N ARG A 412 -22.81 -21.00 22.80
CA ARG A 412 -21.75 -20.06 23.25
C ARG A 412 -21.98 -18.65 22.71
N ALA A 413 -22.55 -18.50 21.51
CA ALA A 413 -22.96 -17.18 21.00
C ALA A 413 -24.00 -16.51 21.92
N ILE A 414 -24.99 -17.26 22.43
CA ILE A 414 -25.97 -16.77 23.41
C ILE A 414 -25.28 -16.30 24.71
N GLU A 415 -24.28 -17.02 25.21
CA GLU A 415 -23.50 -16.62 26.40
C GLU A 415 -22.81 -15.27 26.18
N GLN A 416 -22.10 -15.11 25.05
CA GLN A 416 -21.37 -13.88 24.75
C GLN A 416 -22.33 -12.68 24.55
N TYR A 417 -23.43 -12.86 23.80
CA TYR A 417 -24.42 -11.78 23.62
C TYR A 417 -25.15 -11.41 24.90
N ARG A 418 -25.38 -12.36 25.83
CA ARG A 418 -25.91 -12.05 27.18
C ARG A 418 -24.92 -11.22 27.99
N PHE A 419 -23.64 -11.60 28.05
CA PHE A 419 -22.60 -10.80 28.71
C PHE A 419 -22.54 -9.36 28.17
N LEU A 420 -22.62 -9.19 26.84
CA LEU A 420 -22.66 -7.88 26.21
C LEU A 420 -23.92 -7.05 26.55
N ILE A 421 -25.07 -7.71 26.72
CA ILE A 421 -26.33 -7.08 27.19
C ILE A 421 -26.27 -6.72 28.67
N ASP A 422 -25.59 -7.50 29.50
CA ASP A 422 -25.47 -7.21 30.93
C ASP A 422 -24.41 -6.12 31.20
N LYS A 423 -23.44 -5.92 30.30
CA LYS A 423 -22.49 -4.78 30.30
C LYS A 423 -23.11 -3.49 29.73
N ASP A 424 -23.84 -3.54 28.61
CA ASP A 424 -24.63 -2.41 28.08
C ASP A 424 -26.09 -2.83 27.83
N PRO A 425 -26.98 -2.66 28.83
CA PRO A 425 -28.39 -3.00 28.72
C PRO A 425 -29.20 -2.15 27.72
N ALA A 426 -28.64 -1.06 27.18
CA ALA A 426 -29.27 -0.19 26.20
C ALA A 426 -28.89 -0.53 24.74
N HIS A 427 -27.89 -1.39 24.52
CA HIS A 427 -27.34 -1.67 23.19
C HIS A 427 -28.25 -2.55 22.31
N LEU A 428 -29.18 -1.94 21.57
CA LEU A 428 -30.20 -2.65 20.77
C LEU A 428 -29.63 -3.72 19.83
N LYS A 429 -28.48 -3.47 19.19
CA LYS A 429 -27.79 -4.43 18.30
C LYS A 429 -27.57 -5.79 18.98
N ASN A 430 -27.22 -5.83 20.26
CA ASN A 430 -26.93 -7.07 20.97
C ASN A 430 -28.21 -7.88 21.23
N TYR A 431 -29.34 -7.22 21.51
CA TYR A 431 -30.66 -7.86 21.60
C TYR A 431 -31.18 -8.38 20.26
N ILE A 432 -30.90 -7.67 19.15
CA ILE A 432 -31.23 -8.14 17.79
C ILE A 432 -30.43 -9.41 17.47
N GLN A 433 -29.11 -9.40 17.68
CA GLN A 433 -28.25 -10.56 17.41
C GLN A 433 -28.56 -11.76 18.32
N LEU A 434 -28.85 -11.52 19.61
CA LEU A 434 -29.29 -12.59 20.51
C LEU A 434 -30.63 -13.20 20.06
N GLY A 435 -31.60 -12.36 19.66
CA GLY A 435 -32.87 -12.84 19.13
C GLY A 435 -32.71 -13.63 17.83
N TRP A 436 -31.85 -13.17 16.92
CA TRP A 436 -31.52 -13.85 15.68
C TRP A 436 -30.79 -15.19 15.91
N THR A 437 -29.92 -15.26 16.93
CA THR A 437 -29.28 -16.50 17.37
C THR A 437 -30.29 -17.51 17.89
N TYR A 438 -31.29 -17.07 18.67
CA TYR A 438 -32.41 -17.93 19.09
C TYR A 438 -33.28 -18.40 17.91
N TYR A 439 -33.51 -17.55 16.89
CA TYR A 439 -34.20 -17.96 15.67
C TYR A 439 -33.44 -19.07 14.93
N ARG A 440 -32.12 -18.93 14.74
CA ARG A 440 -31.28 -19.97 14.13
C ARG A 440 -31.26 -21.29 14.91
N LEU A 441 -31.39 -21.22 16.24
CA LEU A 441 -31.54 -22.38 17.13
C LEU A 441 -32.95 -23.00 17.09
N GLY A 442 -33.93 -22.35 16.45
CA GLY A 442 -35.33 -22.78 16.34
C GLY A 442 -36.27 -22.27 17.43
N ASP A 443 -35.77 -21.54 18.44
CA ASP A 443 -36.57 -21.00 19.54
C ASP A 443 -37.16 -19.63 19.17
N LEU A 444 -38.25 -19.66 18.40
CA LEU A 444 -39.00 -18.48 17.97
C LEU A 444 -39.59 -17.67 19.14
N SER A 445 -39.84 -18.31 20.29
CA SER A 445 -40.36 -17.68 21.50
C SER A 445 -39.30 -16.81 22.16
N MET A 446 -38.09 -17.35 22.38
CA MET A 446 -36.96 -16.59 22.93
C MET A 446 -36.43 -15.56 21.93
N ALA A 447 -36.44 -15.86 20.63
CA ALA A 447 -36.12 -14.90 19.57
C ALA A 447 -36.99 -13.63 19.70
N SER A 448 -38.30 -13.85 19.84
CA SER A 448 -39.31 -12.80 20.00
C SER A 448 -39.18 -12.06 21.34
N ALA A 449 -38.96 -12.79 22.44
CA ALA A 449 -38.83 -12.21 23.77
C ALA A 449 -37.60 -11.30 23.92
N TRP A 450 -36.44 -11.72 23.40
CA TRP A 450 -35.21 -10.92 23.50
C TRP A 450 -35.22 -9.70 22.57
N THR A 451 -35.69 -9.83 21.33
CA THR A 451 -35.80 -8.66 20.43
C THR A 451 -36.80 -7.63 20.96
N LEU A 452 -37.96 -8.06 21.50
CA LEU A 452 -38.93 -7.15 22.14
C LEU A 452 -38.39 -6.51 23.43
N ARG A 453 -37.62 -7.26 24.24
CA ARG A 453 -36.92 -6.71 25.43
C ARG A 453 -35.90 -5.64 25.03
N GLY A 454 -35.22 -5.82 23.89
CA GLY A 454 -34.31 -4.82 23.33
C GLY A 454 -35.01 -3.50 23.02
N ILE A 455 -36.06 -3.54 22.19
CA ILE A 455 -36.85 -2.34 21.83
C ILE A 455 -37.34 -1.60 23.08
N LYS A 456 -37.82 -2.33 24.10
CA LYS A 456 -38.30 -1.75 25.37
C LYS A 456 -37.23 -1.15 26.29
N LYS A 457 -35.95 -1.50 26.10
CA LYS A 457 -34.83 -1.02 26.94
C LYS A 457 -33.89 -0.03 26.24
N SER A 458 -33.88 0.00 24.92
CA SER A 458 -32.87 0.74 24.15
C SER A 458 -33.30 2.14 23.73
N MET A 459 -32.37 3.09 23.79
CA MET A 459 -32.46 4.39 23.10
C MET A 459 -31.94 4.27 21.65
N GLY A 460 -32.32 3.19 20.95
CA GLY A 460 -31.75 2.84 19.64
C GLY A 460 -32.06 3.84 18.52
N THR A 461 -31.22 3.86 17.48
CA THR A 461 -31.52 4.59 16.25
C THR A 461 -32.69 3.96 15.51
N ASP A 462 -33.43 4.76 14.73
CA ASP A 462 -34.70 4.32 14.14
C ASP A 462 -34.51 3.19 13.11
N GLN A 463 -33.36 3.14 12.42
CA GLN A 463 -32.97 2.01 11.58
C GLN A 463 -32.84 0.69 12.36
N LEU A 464 -32.28 0.72 13.58
CA LEU A 464 -32.17 -0.49 14.42
C LEU A 464 -33.51 -0.87 15.04
N LYS A 465 -34.37 0.10 15.37
CA LYS A 465 -35.76 -0.17 15.79
C LYS A 465 -36.55 -0.84 14.66
N ALA A 466 -36.47 -0.31 13.45
CA ALA A 466 -37.13 -0.87 12.27
C ALA A 466 -36.65 -2.29 11.95
N LEU A 467 -35.35 -2.57 12.07
CA LEU A 467 -34.80 -3.93 11.94
C LEU A 467 -35.33 -4.87 13.05
N ALA A 468 -35.40 -4.42 14.30
CA ALA A 468 -35.95 -5.21 15.39
C ALA A 468 -37.46 -5.50 15.21
N GLN A 469 -38.24 -4.52 14.75
CA GLN A 469 -39.66 -4.69 14.40
C GLN A 469 -39.84 -5.65 13.21
N MET A 470 -39.00 -5.56 12.18
CA MET A 470 -38.99 -6.45 11.01
C MET A 470 -38.81 -7.91 11.45
N ASN A 471 -37.83 -8.17 12.32
CA ASN A 471 -37.58 -9.49 12.89
C ASN A 471 -38.77 -9.98 13.73
N LEU A 472 -39.41 -9.11 14.54
CA LEU A 472 -40.60 -9.48 15.33
C LEU A 472 -41.82 -9.82 14.44
N GLY A 473 -42.02 -9.10 13.33
CA GLY A 473 -43.03 -9.45 12.32
C GLY A 473 -42.76 -10.82 11.71
N PHE A 474 -41.49 -11.09 11.36
CA PHE A 474 -41.07 -12.37 10.78
C PHE A 474 -41.21 -13.54 11.76
N TYR A 475 -40.74 -13.41 13.00
CA TYR A 475 -40.92 -14.44 14.04
C TYR A 475 -42.40 -14.69 14.34
N SER A 476 -43.24 -13.65 14.30
CA SER A 476 -44.70 -13.78 14.46
C SER A 476 -45.32 -14.55 13.29
N LEU A 477 -44.88 -14.30 12.05
CA LEU A 477 -45.32 -15.01 10.85
C LEU A 477 -44.91 -16.49 10.88
N LEU A 478 -43.68 -16.81 11.31
CA LEU A 478 -43.24 -18.21 11.50
C LEU A 478 -44.06 -18.92 12.59
N GLN A 479 -44.44 -18.22 13.66
CA GLN A 479 -45.34 -18.71 14.71
C GLN A 479 -46.84 -18.73 14.31
N LYS A 480 -47.19 -18.39 13.05
CA LYS A 480 -48.57 -18.25 12.56
C LYS A 480 -49.43 -17.22 13.32
N GLN A 481 -48.81 -16.29 14.04
CA GLN A 481 -49.47 -15.18 14.76
C GLN A 481 -49.74 -14.02 13.79
N TYR A 482 -50.55 -14.29 12.77
CA TYR A 482 -50.65 -13.46 11.56
C TYR A 482 -51.07 -12.00 11.80
N MET A 483 -51.90 -11.71 12.80
CA MET A 483 -52.28 -10.31 13.14
C MET A 483 -51.07 -9.50 13.62
N LYS A 484 -50.32 -10.03 14.59
CA LYS A 484 -49.06 -9.41 15.07
C LYS A 484 -48.02 -9.29 13.96
N ALA A 485 -47.96 -10.25 13.05
CA ALA A 485 -47.09 -10.16 11.87
C ALA A 485 -47.47 -8.96 10.99
N LYS A 486 -48.77 -8.74 10.72
CA LYS A 486 -49.24 -7.56 10.00
C LYS A 486 -48.93 -6.27 10.76
N GLU A 487 -49.25 -6.19 12.06
CA GLU A 487 -48.99 -5.03 12.92
C GLU A 487 -47.52 -4.57 12.88
N TRP A 488 -46.56 -5.50 13.04
CA TRP A 488 -45.13 -5.18 12.99
C TRP A 488 -44.68 -4.74 11.59
N TYR A 489 -45.11 -5.43 10.53
CA TYR A 489 -44.75 -5.05 9.15
C TYR A 489 -45.39 -3.73 8.71
N GLU A 490 -46.64 -3.44 9.08
CA GLU A 490 -47.30 -2.17 8.80
C GLU A 490 -46.61 -0.99 9.50
N THR A 491 -46.14 -1.20 10.74
CA THR A 491 -45.32 -0.20 11.45
C THR A 491 -44.11 0.20 10.60
N VAL A 492 -43.25 -0.77 10.23
CA VAL A 492 -42.02 -0.51 9.44
C VAL A 492 -42.31 0.04 8.04
N ILE A 493 -43.39 -0.42 7.39
CA ILE A 493 -43.77 0.08 6.05
C ILE A 493 -44.31 1.51 6.12
N SER A 494 -45.00 1.91 7.21
CA SER A 494 -45.51 3.28 7.38
C SER A 494 -44.39 4.31 7.60
N GLU A 495 -43.30 3.93 8.26
CA GLU A 495 -42.09 4.74 8.45
C GLU A 495 -41.19 4.78 7.18
N ASN A 496 -41.45 3.87 6.23
CA ASN A 496 -41.04 3.87 4.82
C ASN A 496 -39.54 4.08 4.45
N PRO A 497 -38.57 3.31 4.99
CA PRO A 497 -37.25 3.17 4.38
C PRO A 497 -37.30 2.11 3.27
N VAL A 498 -37.30 2.54 1.99
CA VAL A 498 -37.49 1.70 0.79
C VAL A 498 -36.58 0.46 0.69
N HIS A 499 -35.43 0.46 1.38
CA HIS A 499 -34.50 -0.66 1.43
C HIS A 499 -34.98 -1.83 2.33
N LEU A 500 -35.69 -1.58 3.43
CA LEU A 500 -36.09 -2.62 4.39
C LEU A 500 -37.14 -3.59 3.81
N VAL A 501 -37.99 -3.11 2.89
CA VAL A 501 -38.94 -3.95 2.15
C VAL A 501 -38.24 -5.06 1.35
N GLN A 502 -36.97 -4.87 0.95
CA GLN A 502 -36.22 -5.93 0.27
C GLN A 502 -35.77 -7.02 1.26
N GLY A 503 -35.33 -6.63 2.47
CA GLY A 503 -34.98 -7.55 3.56
C GLY A 503 -36.15 -8.45 3.96
N MET A 504 -37.30 -7.86 4.29
CA MET A 504 -38.54 -8.60 4.63
C MET A 504 -38.87 -9.72 3.64
N ILE A 505 -38.69 -9.45 2.34
CA ILE A 505 -39.03 -10.40 1.28
C ILE A 505 -37.91 -11.44 1.12
N GLN A 506 -36.65 -11.11 1.41
CA GLN A 506 -35.56 -12.07 1.46
C GLN A 506 -35.78 -13.09 2.59
N ASP A 507 -36.07 -12.65 3.82
CA ASP A 507 -36.33 -13.54 4.97
C ASP A 507 -37.45 -14.55 4.65
N ILE A 508 -38.54 -14.04 4.06
CA ILE A 508 -39.67 -14.87 3.61
C ILE A 508 -39.25 -15.83 2.49
N ASN A 509 -38.47 -15.38 1.50
CA ASN A 509 -38.00 -16.21 0.39
C ASN A 509 -37.14 -17.39 0.85
N GLU A 510 -36.20 -17.15 1.78
CA GLU A 510 -35.29 -18.17 2.31
C GLU A 510 -36.03 -19.26 3.11
N ASN A 511 -37.26 -18.98 3.55
CA ASN A 511 -38.12 -19.90 4.29
C ASN A 511 -39.30 -20.44 3.44
N LEU A 512 -39.34 -20.18 2.12
CA LEU A 512 -40.37 -20.72 1.23
C LEU A 512 -40.26 -22.24 1.08
N SER A 513 -41.40 -22.91 1.25
CA SER A 513 -41.55 -24.35 1.02
C SER A 513 -42.92 -24.63 0.42
N SER A 514 -43.06 -25.76 -0.28
CA SER A 514 -44.28 -26.15 -1.01
C SER A 514 -45.56 -26.27 -0.15
N HIS A 515 -45.42 -26.25 1.18
CA HIS A 515 -46.52 -26.36 2.14
C HIS A 515 -46.84 -25.03 2.88
N ARG A 516 -46.14 -23.93 2.57
CA ARG A 516 -46.28 -22.62 3.24
C ARG A 516 -46.94 -21.57 2.35
N ALA A 517 -48.19 -21.80 1.99
CA ALA A 517 -49.00 -20.87 1.20
C ALA A 517 -49.11 -19.48 1.87
N ASP A 518 -49.22 -19.44 3.21
CA ASP A 518 -49.25 -18.22 4.02
C ASP A 518 -48.05 -17.28 3.77
N LEU A 519 -46.86 -17.82 3.52
CA LEU A 519 -45.68 -17.02 3.18
C LEU A 519 -45.80 -16.35 1.80
N HIS A 520 -46.43 -17.01 0.82
CA HIS A 520 -46.72 -16.40 -0.49
C HIS A 520 -47.75 -15.28 -0.38
N PHE A 521 -48.75 -15.42 0.51
CA PHE A 521 -49.69 -14.34 0.81
C PHE A 521 -48.96 -13.13 1.42
N PHE A 522 -48.20 -13.32 2.52
CA PHE A 522 -47.50 -12.21 3.18
C PHE A 522 -46.50 -11.51 2.26
N LYS A 523 -45.75 -12.27 1.44
CA LYS A 523 -44.89 -11.71 0.37
C LYS A 523 -45.66 -10.81 -0.60
N GLY A 524 -46.84 -11.26 -1.05
CA GLY A 524 -47.70 -10.49 -1.94
C GLY A 524 -48.31 -9.25 -1.28
N TRP A 525 -48.72 -9.35 -0.01
CA TRP A 525 -49.31 -8.29 0.79
C TRP A 525 -48.29 -7.19 1.15
N ILE A 526 -47.06 -7.55 1.53
CA ILE A 526 -45.95 -6.60 1.74
C ILE A 526 -45.63 -5.85 0.43
N TYR A 527 -45.56 -6.56 -0.71
CA TYR A 527 -45.37 -5.91 -2.00
C TYR A 527 -46.55 -5.00 -2.40
N TYR A 528 -47.79 -5.32 -2.01
CA TYR A 528 -48.94 -4.44 -2.22
C TYR A 528 -48.78 -3.14 -1.43
N LYS A 529 -48.55 -3.25 -0.11
CA LYS A 529 -48.37 -2.12 0.81
C LYS A 529 -47.20 -1.22 0.39
N ALA A 530 -46.12 -1.80 -0.14
CA ALA A 530 -44.96 -1.07 -0.66
C ALA A 530 -45.08 -0.60 -2.14
N GLY A 531 -46.29 -0.63 -2.73
CA GLY A 531 -46.57 -0.13 -4.07
C GLY A 531 -45.94 -0.93 -5.23
N LYS A 532 -45.44 -2.15 -4.99
CA LYS A 532 -44.79 -3.01 -5.99
C LYS A 532 -45.80 -3.94 -6.66
N GLN A 533 -46.79 -3.33 -7.30
CA GLN A 533 -48.00 -3.95 -7.85
C GLN A 533 -47.76 -5.27 -8.63
N ASN A 534 -46.82 -5.30 -9.58
CA ASN A 534 -46.54 -6.52 -10.36
C ASN A 534 -46.04 -7.68 -9.48
N LYS A 535 -45.04 -7.43 -8.62
CA LYS A 535 -44.49 -8.46 -7.72
C LYS A 535 -45.50 -8.93 -6.67
N SER A 536 -46.42 -8.06 -6.27
CA SER A 536 -47.58 -8.41 -5.45
C SER A 536 -48.49 -9.38 -6.18
N LYS A 537 -48.94 -9.02 -7.40
CA LYS A 537 -49.82 -9.82 -8.27
C LYS A 537 -49.31 -11.25 -8.46
N ASP A 538 -48.03 -11.42 -8.79
CA ASP A 538 -47.41 -12.74 -8.98
C ASP A 538 -47.45 -13.60 -7.71
N SER A 539 -47.13 -13.00 -6.56
CA SER A 539 -47.06 -13.67 -5.26
C SER A 539 -48.45 -14.04 -4.73
N LEU A 540 -49.41 -13.14 -4.85
CA LEU A 540 -50.81 -13.33 -4.50
C LEU A 540 -51.51 -14.38 -5.40
N GLN A 541 -51.24 -14.38 -6.70
CA GLN A 541 -51.70 -15.46 -7.60
C GLN A 541 -51.08 -16.81 -7.25
N THR A 542 -49.84 -16.84 -6.78
CA THR A 542 -49.18 -18.07 -6.32
C THR A 542 -49.85 -18.60 -5.04
N TYR A 543 -50.22 -17.72 -4.10
CA TYR A 543 -51.00 -18.12 -2.92
C TYR A 543 -52.32 -18.79 -3.30
N LEU A 544 -53.15 -18.17 -4.15
CA LEU A 544 -54.46 -18.75 -4.53
C LEU A 544 -54.35 -20.06 -5.33
N LYS A 545 -53.21 -20.34 -5.98
CA LYS A 545 -52.94 -21.64 -6.62
C LYS A 545 -52.60 -22.73 -5.61
N MET A 546 -52.00 -22.38 -4.48
CA MET A 546 -51.64 -23.31 -3.39
C MET A 546 -52.81 -23.52 -2.42
N ASP A 547 -53.59 -22.47 -2.17
CA ASP A 547 -54.65 -22.44 -1.16
C ASP A 547 -55.80 -21.50 -1.58
N ALA A 548 -56.71 -22.02 -2.40
CA ALA A 548 -57.82 -21.27 -2.95
C ALA A 548 -58.91 -20.89 -1.91
N ASN A 549 -58.95 -21.58 -0.76
CA ASN A 549 -60.05 -21.51 0.21
C ASN A 549 -59.61 -21.18 1.65
N GLY A 550 -58.31 -21.01 1.90
CA GLY A 550 -57.78 -20.72 3.22
C GLY A 550 -57.96 -19.27 3.71
N PRO A 551 -57.31 -18.94 4.85
CA PRO A 551 -57.68 -17.79 5.68
C PRO A 551 -57.51 -16.44 4.99
N PHE A 552 -56.59 -16.33 4.02
CA PHE A 552 -56.33 -15.09 3.29
C PHE A 552 -56.97 -15.06 1.90
N SER A 553 -57.69 -16.11 1.50
CA SER A 553 -58.11 -16.27 0.10
C SER A 553 -59.28 -15.36 -0.28
N ARG A 554 -59.96 -14.73 0.69
CA ARG A 554 -60.87 -13.58 0.44
C ARG A 554 -60.05 -12.32 0.18
N GLU A 555 -59.29 -11.87 1.17
CA GLU A 555 -58.39 -10.69 1.11
C GLU A 555 -57.50 -10.70 -0.14
N THR A 556 -57.00 -11.88 -0.56
CA THR A 556 -56.17 -12.01 -1.76
C THR A 556 -56.95 -11.79 -3.07
N ARG A 557 -58.21 -12.22 -3.16
CA ARG A 557 -59.07 -11.94 -4.32
C ARG A 557 -59.35 -10.44 -4.41
N ASP A 558 -59.66 -9.82 -3.28
CA ASP A 558 -59.94 -8.38 -3.18
C ASP A 558 -58.72 -7.54 -3.61
N LEU A 559 -57.52 -7.90 -3.13
CA LEU A 559 -56.25 -7.28 -3.53
C LEU A 559 -55.90 -7.53 -5.00
N LEU A 560 -56.14 -8.74 -5.54
CA LEU A 560 -55.86 -9.04 -6.95
C LEU A 560 -56.80 -8.30 -7.90
N GLN A 561 -58.07 -8.07 -7.50
CA GLN A 561 -59.01 -7.24 -8.26
C GLN A 561 -58.49 -5.79 -8.38
N GLN A 562 -57.85 -5.27 -7.34
CA GLN A 562 -57.22 -3.95 -7.32
C GLN A 562 -55.91 -3.87 -8.14
N LEU A 563 -55.34 -5.01 -8.56
CA LEU A 563 -54.05 -5.14 -9.27
C LEU A 563 -54.19 -5.56 -10.76
N GLN A 564 -55.41 -5.57 -11.33
CA GLN A 564 -55.63 -6.20 -12.63
C GLN A 564 -55.19 -5.39 -13.86
N THR A 565 -54.83 -4.12 -13.73
CA THR A 565 -54.30 -3.31 -14.85
C THR A 565 -52.87 -3.74 -15.26
N GLN A 566 -52.68 -3.94 -16.58
CA GLN A 566 -51.40 -4.19 -17.28
C GLN A 566 -50.68 -5.56 -17.02
N ASN A 567 -49.62 -5.81 -17.81
CA ASN A 567 -49.55 -6.96 -18.73
C ASN A 567 -48.24 -7.80 -18.67
N ASN A 568 -48.21 -8.96 -19.34
CA ASN A 568 -47.18 -10.02 -19.24
C ASN A 568 -46.24 -10.14 -20.48
N ARG A 569 -44.99 -10.61 -20.31
CA ARG A 569 -44.45 -11.92 -20.83
C ARG A 569 -42.93 -12.14 -20.56
N SER A 570 -42.35 -13.22 -21.11
CA SER A 570 -41.22 -14.01 -20.57
C SER A 570 -40.44 -14.79 -21.65
N GLU A 571 -39.18 -15.21 -21.41
CA GLU A 571 -38.42 -16.12 -22.30
C GLU A 571 -37.34 -17.00 -21.60
N LYS A 572 -36.58 -17.86 -22.33
CA LYS A 572 -35.75 -18.97 -21.77
C LYS A 572 -34.50 -19.35 -22.62
N ASN A 573 -33.53 -20.07 -22.03
CA ASN A 573 -32.16 -20.36 -22.56
C ASN A 573 -31.92 -21.74 -23.27
N LEU A 574 -30.72 -21.92 -23.87
CA LEU A 574 -30.11 -23.12 -24.48
C LEU A 574 -28.58 -23.22 -24.19
N SER A 575 -27.95 -24.41 -24.33
CA SER A 575 -26.47 -24.62 -24.30
C SER A 575 -26.03 -26.05 -24.71
N ASP A 576 -24.75 -26.25 -25.13
CA ASP A 576 -24.14 -27.58 -25.43
C ASP A 576 -22.57 -27.61 -25.39
N LYS A 577 -21.88 -28.75 -25.63
CA LYS A 577 -20.42 -28.96 -25.34
C LYS A 577 -19.63 -29.92 -26.29
N TYR A 578 -18.27 -30.03 -26.16
CA TYR A 578 -17.33 -30.80 -27.04
C TYR A 578 -16.11 -31.49 -26.30
N VAL A 579 -15.26 -32.26 -27.03
CA VAL A 579 -14.18 -33.20 -26.54
C VAL A 579 -12.84 -33.08 -27.35
N ILE A 580 -11.70 -33.64 -26.88
CA ILE A 580 -10.30 -33.40 -27.38
C ILE A 580 -9.41 -34.68 -27.54
N LYS A 581 -8.36 -34.58 -28.37
CA LYS A 581 -7.14 -35.44 -28.58
C LYS A 581 -5.95 -34.48 -28.92
N GLU A 582 -4.64 -34.75 -28.83
CA GLU A 582 -3.78 -35.86 -28.32
C GLU A 582 -2.38 -35.27 -27.92
N GLU A 583 -1.27 -36.04 -27.73
CA GLU A 583 -0.09 -35.53 -26.98
C GLU A 583 1.35 -35.91 -27.43
N GLY A 584 2.29 -34.98 -27.18
CA GLY A 584 3.76 -35.11 -27.32
C GLY A 584 4.54 -33.95 -26.65
N ASN A 585 5.87 -33.93 -26.83
CA ASN A 585 6.85 -32.94 -26.30
C ASN A 585 6.98 -32.85 -24.75
N MET A 586 6.72 -33.95 -24.04
CA MET A 586 6.77 -34.01 -22.57
C MET A 586 7.82 -35.00 -22.05
N VAL A 587 8.26 -34.77 -20.82
CA VAL A 587 9.10 -35.68 -20.02
C VAL A 587 8.25 -36.32 -18.94
N LEU A 588 8.39 -37.63 -18.72
CA LEU A 588 7.80 -38.33 -17.58
C LEU A 588 8.69 -38.18 -16.35
N VAL A 589 8.18 -37.56 -15.29
CA VAL A 589 8.79 -37.62 -13.95
C VAL A 589 8.20 -38.84 -13.21
N PRO A 590 9.02 -39.71 -12.62
CA PRO A 590 8.55 -40.92 -11.96
C PRO A 590 7.86 -40.62 -10.62
N ALA A 591 6.91 -41.49 -10.27
CA ALA A 591 6.31 -41.53 -8.96
C ALA A 591 7.36 -41.79 -7.87
N GLY A 592 7.16 -41.21 -6.68
CA GLY A 592 8.06 -41.39 -5.54
C GLY A 592 8.24 -40.13 -4.71
N PHE A 593 8.82 -40.31 -3.52
CA PHE A 593 9.13 -39.23 -2.59
C PHE A 593 10.23 -38.29 -3.12
N PHE A 594 10.14 -37.02 -2.76
CA PHE A 594 11.24 -36.06 -2.88
C PHE A 594 11.22 -35.10 -1.68
N LYS A 595 12.31 -34.35 -1.51
CA LYS A 595 12.42 -33.28 -0.52
C LYS A 595 11.96 -31.95 -1.12
N MET A 596 10.96 -31.35 -0.48
CA MET A 596 10.35 -30.08 -0.88
C MET A 596 10.71 -28.96 0.10
N GLY A 597 11.04 -27.77 -0.41
CA GLY A 597 11.47 -26.62 0.39
C GLY A 597 12.92 -26.67 0.85
N ALA A 598 13.28 -25.79 1.79
CA ALA A 598 14.63 -25.66 2.34
C ALA A 598 14.61 -24.99 3.72
N SER A 599 15.24 -25.61 4.72
CA SER A 599 15.23 -25.11 6.11
C SER A 599 16.19 -23.95 6.39
N ASP A 600 17.24 -23.79 5.57
CA ASP A 600 18.32 -22.80 5.78
C ASP A 600 18.18 -21.56 4.88
N SER A 601 16.97 -21.29 4.38
CA SER A 601 16.70 -20.28 3.35
C SER A 601 15.66 -19.23 3.79
N LEU A 602 14.73 -18.82 2.91
CA LEU A 602 13.69 -17.85 3.23
C LEU A 602 12.55 -18.50 4.04
N GLU A 603 11.86 -17.70 4.85
CA GLU A 603 10.81 -18.19 5.76
C GLU A 603 9.68 -18.96 5.05
N ASP A 604 9.38 -18.64 3.78
CA ASP A 604 8.31 -19.22 2.97
C ASP A 604 8.65 -20.60 2.37
N GLU A 605 9.95 -20.92 2.31
CA GLU A 605 10.49 -22.22 1.83
C GLU A 605 10.68 -23.22 2.97
N ALA A 606 10.53 -22.80 4.23
CA ALA A 606 10.91 -23.55 5.41
C ALA A 606 9.69 -24.06 6.22
N PRO A 607 9.72 -25.31 6.73
CA PRO A 607 10.83 -26.27 6.70
C PRO A 607 10.93 -27.11 5.41
N GLU A 608 12.12 -27.68 5.15
CA GLU A 608 12.25 -28.81 4.22
C GLU A 608 11.44 -30.00 4.75
N HIS A 609 10.63 -30.62 3.89
CA HIS A 609 9.75 -31.74 4.26
C HIS A 609 9.68 -32.79 3.15
N SER A 610 9.11 -33.96 3.47
CA SER A 610 8.96 -35.08 2.53
C SER A 610 7.59 -35.02 1.83
N VAL A 611 7.58 -35.12 0.51
CA VAL A 611 6.37 -35.10 -0.32
C VAL A 611 6.39 -36.27 -1.29
N TYR A 612 5.29 -36.99 -1.40
CA TYR A 612 5.10 -38.04 -2.41
C TYR A 612 4.34 -37.48 -3.62
N LEU A 613 4.81 -37.80 -4.83
CA LEU A 613 4.07 -37.53 -6.07
C LEU A 613 3.84 -38.84 -6.84
N ASP A 614 2.70 -38.96 -7.51
CA ASP A 614 2.49 -39.93 -8.57
C ASP A 614 3.31 -39.58 -9.82
N GLY A 615 3.30 -40.47 -10.83
CA GLY A 615 3.94 -40.18 -12.11
C GLY A 615 3.17 -39.12 -12.91
N TYR A 616 3.88 -38.16 -13.48
CA TYR A 616 3.29 -37.12 -14.33
C TYR A 616 4.21 -36.76 -15.50
N TRP A 617 3.58 -36.38 -16.59
CA TRP A 617 4.22 -35.75 -17.73
C TRP A 617 4.29 -34.25 -17.51
N ILE A 618 5.40 -33.63 -17.87
CA ILE A 618 5.61 -32.17 -17.83
C ILE A 618 6.31 -31.71 -19.11
N ASP A 619 5.96 -30.54 -19.63
CA ASP A 619 6.56 -29.99 -20.84
C ASP A 619 8.06 -29.76 -20.67
N LYS A 620 8.83 -30.20 -21.67
CA LYS A 620 10.30 -30.17 -21.63
C LYS A 620 10.89 -28.75 -21.63
N TYR A 621 10.11 -27.79 -22.12
CA TYR A 621 10.47 -26.39 -22.38
C TYR A 621 9.37 -25.46 -21.82
N GLU A 622 9.67 -24.17 -21.66
CA GLU A 622 8.64 -23.14 -21.48
C GLU A 622 7.77 -23.06 -22.74
N VAL A 623 6.50 -22.64 -22.63
CA VAL A 623 5.65 -22.41 -23.82
C VAL A 623 6.24 -21.27 -24.66
N SER A 624 6.43 -21.50 -25.96
CA SER A 624 7.01 -20.50 -26.86
C SER A 624 6.00 -19.44 -27.32
N ALA A 625 6.50 -18.29 -27.76
CA ALA A 625 5.68 -17.23 -28.35
C ALA A 625 4.94 -17.70 -29.62
N ASN A 626 5.52 -18.60 -30.43
CA ASN A 626 4.84 -19.20 -31.57
C ASN A 626 3.66 -20.08 -31.14
N GLU A 627 3.87 -21.03 -30.22
CA GLU A 627 2.80 -21.91 -29.73
C GLU A 627 1.65 -21.12 -29.08
N PHE A 628 1.96 -20.03 -28.37
CA PHE A 628 0.94 -19.16 -27.80
C PHE A 628 0.18 -18.34 -28.86
N ALA A 629 0.82 -17.96 -29.97
CA ALA A 629 0.13 -17.32 -31.11
C ALA A 629 -0.92 -18.26 -31.74
N GLU A 630 -0.64 -19.57 -31.87
CA GLU A 630 -1.62 -20.57 -32.32
C GLU A 630 -2.90 -20.54 -31.46
N PHE A 631 -2.73 -20.54 -30.13
CA PHE A 631 -3.84 -20.48 -29.16
C PHE A 631 -4.66 -19.20 -29.31
N LEU A 632 -3.99 -18.04 -29.42
CA LEU A 632 -4.67 -16.76 -29.56
C LEU A 632 -5.48 -16.67 -30.86
N ASN A 633 -4.99 -17.30 -31.94
CA ASN A 633 -5.69 -17.41 -33.21
C ASN A 633 -6.91 -18.33 -33.11
N GLU A 634 -6.76 -19.56 -32.61
CA GLU A 634 -7.90 -20.49 -32.52
C GLU A 634 -8.99 -19.98 -31.55
N LYS A 635 -8.62 -19.21 -30.53
CA LYS A 635 -9.56 -18.62 -29.56
C LYS A 635 -9.91 -17.15 -29.83
N ASN A 636 -9.50 -16.59 -30.97
CA ASN A 636 -9.72 -15.19 -31.38
C ASN A 636 -9.48 -14.14 -30.27
N ASN A 637 -8.54 -14.42 -29.35
CA ASN A 637 -8.28 -13.70 -28.09
C ASN A 637 -9.54 -13.25 -27.27
N VAL A 638 -10.70 -13.91 -27.39
CA VAL A 638 -12.01 -13.35 -26.97
C VAL A 638 -12.19 -13.05 -25.47
N LYS A 639 -11.27 -13.52 -24.61
CA LYS A 639 -11.27 -13.22 -23.17
C LYS A 639 -10.14 -12.27 -22.74
N GLY A 640 -9.42 -11.65 -23.69
CA GLY A 640 -8.23 -10.85 -23.40
C GLY A 640 -7.11 -11.68 -22.76
N TYR A 641 -6.87 -12.89 -23.28
CA TYR A 641 -5.79 -13.78 -22.84
C TYR A 641 -4.42 -13.09 -23.01
N TYR A 642 -4.24 -12.35 -24.10
CA TYR A 642 -3.06 -11.51 -24.36
C TYR A 642 -3.41 -10.03 -24.50
N LEU A 643 -2.43 -9.17 -24.19
CA LEU A 643 -2.44 -7.75 -24.51
C LEU A 643 -1.25 -7.48 -25.45
N ASP A 644 -1.51 -7.02 -26.66
CA ASP A 644 -0.44 -6.59 -27.57
C ASP A 644 0.08 -5.22 -27.11
N ASN A 645 1.01 -5.24 -26.15
CA ASN A 645 1.50 -4.04 -25.48
C ASN A 645 3.04 -3.95 -25.32
N LYS A 646 3.80 -4.95 -25.79
CA LYS A 646 5.24 -4.85 -26.19
C LYS A 646 5.93 -6.17 -26.56
N PHE A 647 5.52 -7.30 -25.97
CA PHE A 647 6.33 -8.52 -25.92
C PHE A 647 5.80 -9.66 -26.80
N GLY A 648 6.50 -10.81 -26.82
CA GLY A 648 6.02 -12.11 -27.32
C GLY A 648 5.39 -12.12 -28.73
N THR A 649 4.09 -11.83 -28.79
CA THR A 649 3.26 -11.85 -30.02
C THR A 649 2.79 -10.45 -30.43
N LEU A 650 2.47 -10.29 -31.71
CA LEU A 650 1.84 -9.12 -32.35
C LEU A 650 0.52 -9.51 -33.00
N PHE A 651 -0.44 -8.60 -33.10
CA PHE A 651 -1.62 -8.75 -33.96
C PHE A 651 -1.48 -7.92 -35.24
N TYR A 652 -1.36 -8.59 -36.40
CA TYR A 652 -1.35 -7.96 -37.72
C TYR A 652 -1.89 -8.91 -38.78
N ASP A 653 -2.29 -8.38 -39.94
CA ASP A 653 -2.90 -9.16 -41.05
C ASP A 653 -4.06 -10.08 -40.59
N GLY A 654 -4.88 -9.57 -39.67
CA GLY A 654 -6.05 -10.26 -39.12
C GLY A 654 -5.76 -11.36 -38.10
N ARG A 655 -4.51 -11.62 -37.72
CA ARG A 655 -4.14 -12.72 -36.79
C ARG A 655 -2.98 -12.38 -35.86
N PHE A 656 -2.80 -13.19 -34.82
CA PHE A 656 -1.63 -13.17 -33.95
C PHE A 656 -0.45 -13.90 -34.60
N HIS A 657 0.72 -13.29 -34.49
CA HIS A 657 2.02 -13.79 -34.92
C HIS A 657 3.02 -13.71 -33.76
N PRO A 658 4.01 -14.60 -33.64
CA PRO A 658 5.20 -14.30 -32.85
C PRO A 658 5.92 -13.07 -33.43
N ARG A 659 6.64 -12.31 -32.59
CA ARG A 659 7.52 -11.23 -33.08
C ARG A 659 8.71 -11.83 -33.84
N PRO A 660 9.13 -11.25 -34.98
CA PRO A 660 10.24 -11.78 -35.78
C PRO A 660 11.53 -11.99 -34.96
N GLY A 661 12.08 -13.20 -35.00
CA GLY A 661 13.25 -13.62 -34.24
C GLY A 661 12.97 -14.05 -32.79
N LEU A 662 11.73 -13.96 -32.32
CA LEU A 662 11.29 -14.39 -30.98
C LEU A 662 10.38 -15.64 -31.02
N GLU A 663 10.26 -16.32 -32.15
CA GLU A 663 9.35 -17.46 -32.36
C GLU A 663 9.55 -18.58 -31.33
N ASN A 664 10.82 -18.85 -31.00
CA ASN A 664 11.26 -19.88 -30.06
C ASN A 664 11.64 -19.32 -28.67
N TYR A 665 11.32 -18.06 -28.37
CA TYR A 665 11.50 -17.48 -27.03
C TYR A 665 10.26 -17.79 -26.16
N PRO A 666 10.40 -17.82 -24.82
CA PRO A 666 9.25 -18.07 -23.94
C PRO A 666 8.18 -16.99 -24.11
N ILE A 667 6.91 -17.38 -24.04
CA ILE A 667 5.83 -16.41 -23.89
C ILE A 667 5.90 -15.81 -22.48
N ASN A 668 5.88 -14.49 -22.41
CA ASN A 668 5.84 -13.72 -21.18
C ASN A 668 4.58 -12.83 -21.12
N ASN A 669 4.42 -12.02 -20.07
CA ASN A 669 3.34 -11.02 -19.95
C ASN A 669 1.92 -11.65 -19.94
N VAL A 670 1.83 -12.93 -19.60
CA VAL A 670 0.59 -13.71 -19.50
C VAL A 670 0.05 -13.76 -18.08
N THR A 671 -1.27 -13.72 -17.94
CA THR A 671 -1.96 -13.98 -16.67
C THR A 671 -2.04 -15.47 -16.38
N TRP A 672 -2.18 -15.83 -15.10
CA TRP A 672 -2.46 -17.22 -14.70
C TRP A 672 -3.68 -17.79 -15.43
N PHE A 673 -4.75 -17.01 -15.59
CA PHE A 673 -5.95 -17.42 -16.34
C PHE A 673 -5.69 -17.71 -17.82
N ALA A 674 -4.72 -17.03 -18.44
CA ALA A 674 -4.34 -17.27 -19.83
C ALA A 674 -3.47 -18.53 -19.95
N ALA A 675 -2.54 -18.73 -19.03
CA ALA A 675 -1.71 -19.94 -18.92
C ALA A 675 -2.57 -21.21 -18.69
N ASP A 676 -3.49 -21.15 -17.71
CA ASP A 676 -4.48 -22.19 -17.43
C ASP A 676 -5.36 -22.51 -18.66
N SER A 677 -5.86 -21.47 -19.35
CA SER A 677 -6.68 -21.63 -20.55
C SER A 677 -5.92 -22.25 -21.72
N TYR A 678 -4.63 -21.91 -21.88
CA TYR A 678 -3.75 -22.52 -22.88
C TYR A 678 -3.52 -24.00 -22.58
N CYS A 679 -3.15 -24.35 -21.35
CA CYS A 679 -2.88 -25.75 -20.99
C CYS A 679 -4.14 -26.60 -21.19
N LYS A 680 -5.31 -26.11 -20.75
CA LYS A 680 -6.61 -26.78 -20.98
C LYS A 680 -6.96 -26.92 -22.47
N TRP A 681 -6.55 -25.99 -23.33
CA TRP A 681 -6.70 -26.11 -24.78
C TRP A 681 -5.83 -27.23 -25.38
N LYS A 682 -4.55 -27.34 -24.99
CA LYS A 682 -3.66 -28.46 -25.38
C LYS A 682 -4.01 -29.79 -24.66
N GLY A 683 -5.12 -29.89 -23.93
CA GLY A 683 -5.53 -31.11 -23.20
C GLY A 683 -4.75 -31.41 -21.92
N LYS A 684 -4.04 -30.40 -21.39
CA LYS A 684 -3.14 -30.45 -20.23
C LYS A 684 -3.68 -29.55 -19.10
N ARG A 685 -2.89 -29.36 -18.04
CA ARG A 685 -3.10 -28.39 -16.94
C ARG A 685 -1.76 -27.68 -16.62
N LEU A 686 -1.75 -26.76 -15.66
CA LEU A 686 -0.49 -26.31 -15.06
C LEU A 686 0.09 -27.40 -14.13
N PRO A 687 1.42 -27.48 -13.95
CA PRO A 687 2.05 -28.27 -12.89
C PRO A 687 1.73 -27.66 -11.51
N THR A 688 1.81 -28.46 -10.44
CA THR A 688 1.76 -27.91 -9.06
C THR A 688 3.12 -27.35 -8.61
N GLU A 689 3.19 -26.60 -7.51
CA GLU A 689 4.46 -26.19 -6.88
C GLU A 689 5.37 -27.40 -6.64
N ALA A 690 4.80 -28.51 -6.14
CA ALA A 690 5.53 -29.74 -5.86
C ALA A 690 5.98 -30.48 -7.13
N GLU A 691 5.10 -30.60 -8.14
CA GLU A 691 5.45 -31.21 -9.43
C GLU A 691 6.53 -30.38 -10.15
N TRP A 692 6.44 -29.06 -10.11
CA TRP A 692 7.46 -28.17 -10.65
C TRP A 692 8.79 -28.34 -9.89
N GLU A 693 8.75 -28.36 -8.56
CA GLU A 693 9.96 -28.48 -7.73
C GLU A 693 10.66 -29.84 -7.91
N LYS A 694 9.93 -30.97 -7.88
CA LYS A 694 10.53 -32.28 -8.18
C LYS A 694 11.12 -32.30 -9.58
N ALA A 695 10.40 -31.79 -10.58
CA ALA A 695 10.88 -31.72 -11.96
C ALA A 695 12.13 -30.83 -12.14
N ALA A 696 12.33 -29.85 -11.26
CA ALA A 696 13.52 -29.00 -11.21
C ALA A 696 14.71 -29.66 -10.50
N ARG A 697 14.54 -30.14 -9.24
CA ARG A 697 15.67 -30.54 -8.37
C ARG A 697 15.91 -32.05 -8.22
N GLY A 698 15.01 -32.88 -8.76
CA GLY A 698 15.02 -34.32 -8.49
C GLY A 698 14.78 -34.64 -7.02
N GLU A 699 15.21 -35.82 -6.58
CA GLU A 699 14.86 -36.35 -5.25
C GLU A 699 15.84 -35.92 -4.14
N ASN A 700 17.04 -35.47 -4.50
CA ASN A 700 18.18 -35.24 -3.59
C ASN A 700 18.39 -33.76 -3.20
N SER A 701 17.31 -33.03 -2.88
CA SER A 701 17.32 -31.62 -2.40
C SER A 701 18.19 -30.63 -3.20
N GLN A 702 18.40 -30.82 -4.51
CA GLN A 702 19.36 -29.99 -5.26
C GLN A 702 19.00 -28.49 -5.21
N LEU A 703 20.02 -27.63 -5.10
CA LEU A 703 19.85 -26.18 -4.95
C LEU A 703 19.49 -25.50 -6.28
N TYR A 704 20.00 -26.04 -7.38
CA TYR A 704 19.69 -25.66 -8.76
C TYR A 704 19.43 -26.92 -9.60
N PRO A 705 18.85 -26.82 -10.81
CA PRO A 705 18.51 -27.98 -11.64
C PRO A 705 19.73 -28.84 -12.05
N TRP A 706 20.91 -28.22 -12.19
CA TRP A 706 22.18 -28.87 -12.49
C TRP A 706 22.99 -29.26 -11.22
N GLY A 707 22.35 -29.30 -10.05
CA GLY A 707 22.99 -29.56 -8.76
C GLY A 707 23.55 -28.31 -8.05
N ASN A 708 24.32 -28.54 -6.99
CA ASN A 708 24.65 -27.50 -6.00
C ASN A 708 25.79 -26.53 -6.41
N SER A 709 26.27 -26.61 -7.66
CA SER A 709 27.31 -25.69 -8.15
C SER A 709 26.69 -24.36 -8.61
N ALA A 710 27.42 -23.25 -8.42
CA ALA A 710 26.93 -21.91 -8.73
C ALA A 710 26.45 -21.76 -10.19
N PRO A 711 25.47 -20.88 -10.46
CA PRO A 711 24.99 -20.62 -11.82
C PRO A 711 26.07 -19.95 -12.68
N SER A 712 26.00 -20.22 -13.98
CA SER A 712 26.82 -19.63 -15.03
C SER A 712 25.93 -19.19 -16.20
N SER A 713 26.46 -18.34 -17.08
CA SER A 713 25.79 -17.93 -18.32
C SER A 713 25.54 -19.08 -19.31
N THR A 714 26.13 -20.26 -19.11
CA THR A 714 25.86 -21.48 -19.88
C THR A 714 24.71 -22.32 -19.32
N ARG A 715 24.25 -22.02 -18.09
CA ARG A 715 23.28 -22.84 -17.33
C ARG A 715 21.99 -22.11 -16.98
N ALA A 716 22.03 -20.82 -16.66
CA ALA A 716 20.84 -20.03 -16.36
C ALA A 716 20.96 -18.62 -16.92
N ARG A 717 19.82 -18.03 -17.32
CA ARG A 717 19.74 -16.62 -17.67
C ARG A 717 19.12 -15.85 -16.51
N TYR A 718 19.94 -15.06 -15.81
CA TYR A 718 19.59 -14.33 -14.59
C TYR A 718 20.45 -13.06 -14.49
N PHE A 719 20.11 -12.14 -13.58
CA PHE A 719 20.81 -10.87 -13.33
C PHE A 719 21.11 -10.06 -14.61
N GLN A 720 20.12 -9.96 -15.50
CA GLN A 720 20.15 -9.16 -16.72
C GLN A 720 19.35 -7.87 -16.51
N ASN A 721 19.86 -6.74 -17.00
CA ASN A 721 19.12 -5.49 -17.06
C ASN A 721 18.50 -5.30 -18.45
N TRP A 722 17.25 -4.87 -18.51
CA TRP A 722 16.63 -4.43 -19.76
C TRP A 722 17.24 -3.09 -20.20
N THR A 723 17.61 -3.00 -21.47
CA THR A 723 18.07 -1.76 -22.13
C THR A 723 17.46 -1.69 -23.53
N ASP A 724 17.45 -0.51 -24.14
CA ASP A 724 16.95 -0.32 -25.51
C ASP A 724 17.84 -1.02 -26.57
N GLU A 725 19.04 -1.48 -26.20
CA GLU A 725 19.96 -2.24 -27.06
C GLU A 725 19.75 -3.76 -26.97
N LEU A 726 19.43 -4.25 -25.76
CA LEU A 726 19.22 -5.68 -25.50
C LEU A 726 17.78 -6.11 -25.80
N GLU A 727 16.81 -5.28 -25.39
CA GLU A 727 15.39 -5.63 -25.35
C GLU A 727 15.14 -7.08 -24.85
N HIS A 728 14.33 -7.83 -25.60
CA HIS A 728 13.97 -9.22 -25.43
C HIS A 728 15.16 -10.19 -25.34
N LYS A 729 16.35 -9.79 -25.79
CA LYS A 729 17.58 -10.61 -25.73
C LYS A 729 18.15 -10.70 -24.30
N VAL A 730 17.49 -10.10 -23.29
CA VAL A 730 17.68 -10.49 -21.87
C VAL A 730 17.23 -11.93 -21.60
N MET A 731 16.27 -12.46 -22.37
CA MET A 731 15.87 -13.87 -22.37
C MET A 731 16.71 -14.69 -23.36
N VAL A 732 16.49 -16.00 -23.39
CA VAL A 732 17.05 -16.93 -24.39
C VAL A 732 15.92 -17.81 -24.99
N PRO A 733 16.13 -18.45 -26.16
CA PRO A 733 15.21 -19.46 -26.68
C PRO A 733 14.96 -20.58 -25.67
N VAL A 734 13.76 -21.16 -25.67
CA VAL A 734 13.32 -22.14 -24.65
C VAL A 734 14.17 -23.42 -24.63
N GLN A 735 14.87 -23.71 -25.73
CA GLN A 735 15.79 -24.84 -25.91
C GLN A 735 17.29 -24.50 -25.72
N ALA A 736 17.63 -23.29 -25.27
CA ALA A 736 19.01 -22.85 -25.02
C ALA A 736 19.55 -23.38 -23.68
N LEU A 737 20.82 -23.09 -23.35
CA LEU A 737 21.46 -23.46 -22.07
C LEU A 737 21.40 -24.98 -21.74
N PRO A 738 21.86 -25.87 -22.63
CA PRO A 738 21.73 -27.32 -22.46
C PRO A 738 22.54 -27.92 -21.31
N GLU A 739 23.44 -27.15 -20.66
CA GLU A 739 24.13 -27.49 -19.41
C GLU A 739 23.26 -27.24 -18.17
N GLY A 740 22.23 -26.40 -18.27
CA GLY A 740 21.35 -25.98 -17.19
C GLY A 740 20.15 -26.90 -16.93
N LYS A 741 20.15 -28.10 -17.52
CA LYS A 741 19.02 -29.02 -17.44
C LYS A 741 18.78 -29.52 -16.01
N SER A 742 17.51 -29.81 -15.71
CA SER A 742 17.15 -30.59 -14.52
C SER A 742 17.60 -32.05 -14.62
N PRO A 743 17.55 -32.83 -13.53
CA PRO A 743 17.90 -34.26 -13.56
C PRO A 743 17.04 -35.10 -14.51
N TYR A 744 15.85 -34.61 -14.87
CA TYR A 744 14.94 -35.23 -15.84
C TYR A 744 15.09 -34.66 -17.27
N GLY A 745 16.00 -33.71 -17.50
CA GLY A 745 16.29 -33.15 -18.82
C GLY A 745 15.37 -32.00 -19.26
N LEU A 746 14.61 -31.40 -18.34
CA LEU A 746 13.86 -30.17 -18.61
C LEU A 746 14.83 -28.99 -18.74
N TYR A 747 14.51 -28.07 -19.65
CA TYR A 747 15.27 -26.85 -19.89
C TYR A 747 14.71 -25.66 -19.08
N ASN A 748 15.56 -24.67 -18.79
CA ASN A 748 15.21 -23.40 -18.16
C ASN A 748 14.44 -23.49 -16.81
N MET A 749 14.64 -24.55 -16.03
CA MET A 749 14.07 -24.69 -14.67
C MET A 749 14.73 -23.77 -13.62
N ALA A 750 15.43 -22.72 -14.05
CA ALA A 750 16.05 -21.68 -13.22
C ALA A 750 16.42 -20.46 -14.09
N GLY A 751 15.81 -19.31 -13.81
CA GLY A 751 15.94 -18.12 -14.65
C GLY A 751 15.16 -18.21 -15.97
N ASN A 752 15.57 -17.42 -16.96
CA ASN A 752 14.81 -17.14 -18.19
C ASN A 752 13.45 -16.47 -17.89
N VAL A 753 12.33 -17.20 -17.74
CA VAL A 753 11.09 -16.62 -17.18
C VAL A 753 10.59 -17.36 -15.94
N LYS A 754 10.02 -16.59 -15.01
CA LYS A 754 9.27 -17.09 -13.87
C LYS A 754 8.04 -17.85 -14.36
N GLU A 755 7.75 -19.03 -13.83
CA GLU A 755 6.66 -19.88 -14.32
C GLU A 755 5.44 -19.92 -13.38
N TRP A 756 4.24 -19.68 -13.93
CA TRP A 756 2.98 -19.93 -13.22
C TRP A 756 2.76 -21.43 -12.95
N VAL A 757 2.32 -21.76 -11.73
CA VAL A 757 1.86 -23.11 -11.33
C VAL A 757 0.37 -23.12 -10.94
N ASP A 758 -0.23 -24.31 -10.79
CA ASP A 758 -1.65 -24.51 -10.47
C ASP A 758 -2.02 -24.00 -9.07
N ASP A 759 -1.10 -24.09 -8.10
CA ASP A 759 -1.33 -23.82 -6.68
C ASP A 759 -1.64 -22.34 -6.38
N TRP A 760 -2.47 -22.14 -5.36
CA TRP A 760 -2.54 -20.86 -4.67
C TRP A 760 -1.33 -20.67 -3.76
N TYR A 761 -0.80 -19.45 -3.68
CA TYR A 761 0.35 -19.15 -2.84
C TYR A 761 -0.07 -18.79 -1.42
N ASP A 762 0.43 -19.55 -0.45
CA ASP A 762 0.51 -19.14 0.96
C ASP A 762 1.95 -19.38 1.46
N ARG A 763 2.50 -18.39 2.17
CA ARG A 763 3.84 -18.40 2.77
C ARG A 763 3.98 -19.43 3.88
N GLU A 764 2.93 -19.66 4.67
CA GLU A 764 3.02 -20.55 5.83
C GLU A 764 2.75 -22.03 5.48
N TYR A 765 2.33 -22.33 4.23
CA TYR A 765 1.87 -23.66 3.78
C TYR A 765 2.82 -24.81 4.12
N TYR A 766 4.14 -24.63 4.00
CA TYR A 766 5.13 -25.71 4.23
C TYR A 766 5.26 -26.08 5.74
N ARG A 767 4.69 -25.26 6.64
CA ARG A 767 4.71 -25.48 8.10
C ARG A 767 3.51 -26.32 8.58
N GLU A 768 2.49 -26.51 7.75
CA GLU A 768 1.29 -27.30 8.05
C GLU A 768 1.53 -28.82 7.86
N GLN A 769 2.47 -29.40 8.61
CA GLN A 769 2.87 -30.80 8.42
C GLN A 769 1.76 -31.81 8.81
N SER A 770 1.52 -32.87 8.03
CA SER A 770 2.53 -33.90 7.74
C SER A 770 2.16 -34.76 6.51
N GLU A 771 3.18 -35.15 5.75
CA GLU A 771 3.16 -36.12 4.63
C GLU A 771 2.01 -35.94 3.61
N TYR A 772 2.16 -34.94 2.73
CA TYR A 772 1.28 -34.80 1.56
C TYR A 772 1.67 -35.75 0.43
N ALA A 773 0.70 -36.56 -0.01
CA ALA A 773 0.70 -37.21 -1.32
C ALA A 773 -0.04 -36.33 -2.33
N ASN A 774 0.61 -35.98 -3.44
CA ASN A 774 0.11 -35.11 -4.50
C ASN A 774 -0.48 -33.75 -4.02
N PRO A 775 0.27 -32.93 -3.26
CA PRO A 775 -0.20 -31.62 -2.84
C PRO A 775 -0.61 -30.73 -4.03
N ARG A 776 -1.66 -29.94 -3.80
CA ARG A 776 -2.28 -28.98 -4.74
C ARG A 776 -2.23 -27.53 -4.21
N GLY A 777 -1.47 -27.31 -3.14
CA GLY A 777 -1.48 -26.08 -2.36
C GLY A 777 -2.78 -25.86 -1.58
N PRO A 778 -2.94 -24.67 -0.99
CA PRO A 778 -4.20 -24.16 -0.47
C PRO A 778 -5.34 -24.20 -1.52
N ILE A 779 -6.57 -24.44 -1.05
CA ILE A 779 -7.77 -24.55 -1.91
C ILE A 779 -8.14 -23.21 -2.58
N GLY A 780 -7.72 -22.08 -2.01
CA GLY A 780 -7.95 -20.72 -2.49
C GLY A 780 -6.90 -19.76 -1.95
N GLY A 781 -6.72 -18.60 -2.59
CA GLY A 781 -5.76 -17.58 -2.16
C GLY A 781 -5.92 -16.25 -2.91
N GLU A 782 -5.04 -15.29 -2.60
CA GLU A 782 -4.97 -13.99 -3.29
C GLU A 782 -3.99 -14.02 -4.47
N PHE A 783 -2.90 -14.75 -4.31
CA PHE A 783 -1.82 -14.91 -5.28
C PHE A 783 -1.72 -16.37 -5.73
N LYS A 784 -1.26 -16.61 -6.95
CA LYS A 784 -0.88 -17.94 -7.45
C LYS A 784 0.62 -18.13 -7.32
N GLY A 785 1.05 -19.38 -7.16
CA GLY A 785 2.47 -19.74 -7.08
C GLY A 785 3.20 -19.40 -8.38
N VAL A 786 4.46 -18.97 -8.23
CA VAL A 786 5.35 -18.63 -9.34
C VAL A 786 6.75 -19.18 -9.02
N ARG A 787 7.38 -19.88 -9.96
CA ARG A 787 8.60 -20.68 -9.72
C ARG A 787 9.77 -20.33 -10.66
N GLY A 788 10.97 -20.81 -10.30
CA GLY A 788 12.19 -20.77 -11.12
C GLY A 788 12.98 -19.46 -11.16
N GLY A 789 12.33 -18.32 -10.89
CA GLY A 789 12.92 -17.00 -11.09
C GLY A 789 13.13 -16.69 -12.59
N SER A 790 13.71 -15.54 -12.91
CA SER A 790 13.75 -15.03 -14.29
C SER A 790 15.07 -14.35 -14.67
N TRP A 791 15.14 -13.89 -15.93
CA TRP A 791 16.24 -13.14 -16.51
C TRP A 791 16.70 -11.95 -15.66
N ARG A 792 15.82 -11.31 -14.88
CA ARG A 792 16.16 -10.12 -14.08
C ARG A 792 16.63 -10.43 -12.65
N ASP A 793 16.40 -11.64 -12.17
CA ASP A 793 16.55 -11.99 -10.77
C ASP A 793 18.01 -12.16 -10.33
N LEU A 794 18.29 -11.89 -9.05
CA LEU A 794 19.57 -12.22 -8.43
C LEU A 794 19.74 -13.73 -8.26
N LYS A 795 20.99 -14.19 -8.13
CA LYS A 795 21.38 -15.60 -7.86
C LYS A 795 20.56 -16.29 -6.75
N GLY A 796 20.13 -15.52 -5.74
CA GLY A 796 19.36 -16.01 -4.59
C GLY A 796 17.87 -16.26 -4.83
N PHE A 797 17.35 -15.96 -6.02
CA PHE A 797 15.94 -16.13 -6.39
C PHE A 797 15.72 -17.07 -7.59
N ILE A 798 16.77 -17.80 -8.00
CA ILE A 798 16.72 -18.84 -9.03
C ILE A 798 17.04 -20.23 -8.46
N TYR A 799 16.89 -20.41 -7.14
CA TYR A 799 16.97 -21.72 -6.50
C TYR A 799 15.78 -22.59 -6.87
N SER A 800 15.97 -23.90 -6.98
CA SER A 800 14.87 -24.80 -7.34
C SER A 800 13.77 -24.90 -6.28
N SER A 801 14.04 -24.54 -5.02
CA SER A 801 13.07 -24.41 -3.93
C SER A 801 12.36 -23.04 -3.89
N PHE A 802 12.90 -22.01 -4.56
CA PHE A 802 12.46 -20.63 -4.36
C PHE A 802 11.00 -20.41 -4.77
N ARG A 803 10.24 -19.82 -3.84
CA ARG A 803 8.83 -19.51 -4.01
C ARG A 803 8.67 -18.02 -4.30
N ASN A 804 8.04 -17.71 -5.43
CA ASN A 804 7.53 -16.38 -5.74
C ASN A 804 6.02 -16.46 -5.98
N ASN A 805 5.36 -15.33 -6.16
CA ASN A 805 3.92 -15.27 -6.34
C ASN A 805 3.48 -14.06 -7.17
N GLY A 806 2.25 -14.10 -7.67
CA GLY A 806 1.60 -12.95 -8.28
C GLY A 806 0.08 -13.11 -8.28
N THR A 807 -0.67 -12.01 -8.44
CA THR A 807 -2.14 -12.14 -8.50
C THR A 807 -2.52 -12.89 -9.79
N PRO A 808 -3.63 -13.65 -9.82
CA PRO A 808 -4.08 -14.34 -11.05
C PRO A 808 -4.28 -13.43 -12.28
N LYS A 809 -4.35 -12.10 -12.08
CA LYS A 809 -4.50 -11.07 -13.11
C LYS A 809 -3.19 -10.31 -13.41
N SER A 810 -2.11 -10.55 -12.65
CA SER A 810 -0.82 -9.92 -12.88
C SER A 810 -0.26 -10.31 -14.25
N ARG A 811 0.40 -9.35 -14.90
CA ARG A 811 1.16 -9.54 -16.15
C ARG A 811 2.50 -8.87 -15.96
N MET A 812 3.58 -9.65 -16.06
CA MET A 812 4.95 -9.16 -15.95
C MET A 812 5.74 -9.56 -17.19
N ASP A 813 6.67 -8.70 -17.60
CA ASP A 813 7.67 -8.91 -18.66
C ASP A 813 8.60 -10.12 -18.42
N ASP A 814 8.56 -10.71 -17.23
CA ASP A 814 9.34 -11.88 -16.84
C ASP A 814 8.50 -13.10 -16.40
N TYR A 815 7.17 -13.08 -16.55
CA TYR A 815 6.26 -14.19 -16.17
C TYR A 815 5.75 -14.97 -17.40
N GLY A 816 6.13 -16.26 -17.49
CA GLY A 816 5.65 -17.26 -18.44
C GLY A 816 5.09 -18.50 -17.74
N PHE A 817 5.13 -19.68 -18.40
CA PHE A 817 4.62 -20.96 -17.87
C PHE A 817 5.01 -22.16 -18.76
N ARG A 818 4.78 -23.37 -18.23
CA ARG A 818 4.75 -24.65 -18.97
C ARG A 818 3.57 -25.52 -18.50
N CYS A 819 3.17 -26.54 -19.26
CA CYS A 819 2.04 -27.40 -18.87
C CYS A 819 2.49 -28.79 -18.37
N ALA A 820 1.59 -29.47 -17.66
CA ALA A 820 1.76 -30.82 -17.14
C ALA A 820 0.45 -31.63 -17.22
N LYS A 821 0.55 -32.94 -17.04
CA LYS A 821 -0.57 -33.88 -17.09
C LYS A 821 -0.22 -35.16 -16.33
N ASN A 822 -1.19 -35.73 -15.64
CA ASN A 822 -1.01 -36.98 -14.90
C ASN A 822 -0.62 -38.12 -15.87
N ALA A 823 0.30 -39.00 -15.49
CA ALA A 823 0.41 -40.29 -16.16
C ALA A 823 -0.84 -41.13 -15.84
N ALA A 824 -1.20 -42.08 -16.71
CA ALA A 824 -2.25 -43.05 -16.39
C ALA A 824 -1.82 -43.87 -15.16
N PRO A 825 -2.73 -44.19 -14.22
CA PRO A 825 -2.36 -44.81 -12.95
C PRO A 825 -1.71 -46.18 -13.17
N ALA A 826 -0.46 -46.32 -12.72
CA ALA A 826 0.29 -47.56 -12.79
C ALA A 826 -0.20 -48.54 -11.71
N SER A 827 -1.26 -49.28 -12.04
CA SER A 827 -1.91 -50.33 -11.22
C SER A 827 -2.59 -49.90 -9.93
N GLU A 828 -3.57 -50.69 -9.51
CA GLU A 828 -4.22 -50.60 -8.20
C GLU A 828 -3.29 -51.21 -7.14
N GLU A 829 -2.69 -50.41 -6.24
CA GLU A 829 -2.53 -50.76 -4.81
C GLU A 829 -1.73 -49.71 -3.99
N LYS A 830 -2.45 -48.96 -3.14
CA LYS A 830 -2.26 -48.82 -1.66
C LYS A 830 -2.57 -47.41 -1.14
N ARG A 831 -3.65 -47.31 -0.37
CA ARG A 831 -3.96 -46.14 0.46
C ARG A 831 -3.12 -46.18 1.74
N LEU A 832 -2.07 -45.37 1.81
CA LEU A 832 -1.43 -45.03 3.08
C LEU A 832 -2.09 -43.78 3.68
N THR A 833 -3.16 -43.98 4.45
CA THR A 833 -3.68 -43.04 5.47
C THR A 833 -4.81 -43.71 6.26
N SER A 834 -4.44 -44.54 7.24
CA SER A 834 -5.41 -45.17 8.15
C SER A 834 -5.83 -44.20 9.26
N ARG A 835 -6.69 -43.23 8.94
CA ARG A 835 -7.41 -42.42 9.95
C ARG A 835 -8.90 -42.72 9.87
N ALA A 836 -9.46 -43.28 10.94
CA ALA A 836 -10.84 -43.72 10.96
C ALA A 836 -11.81 -42.53 10.91
N ILE A 837 -12.77 -42.59 9.98
CA ILE A 837 -13.88 -41.62 9.91
C ILE A 837 -14.84 -41.94 11.08
N PRO A 838 -15.08 -41.01 12.02
CA PRO A 838 -16.14 -41.16 13.01
C PRO A 838 -17.49 -41.22 12.28
N ARG A 839 -18.31 -42.24 12.56
CA ARG A 839 -19.66 -42.31 11.98
C ARG A 839 -20.55 -41.26 12.64
N ASN A 840 -21.03 -40.28 11.88
CA ASN A 840 -22.08 -39.37 12.32
C ASN A 840 -23.31 -40.15 12.81
N LYS A 841 -23.75 -39.83 14.02
CA LYS A 841 -25.05 -40.18 14.62
C LYS A 841 -25.41 -39.10 15.63
N GLY A 842 -26.56 -38.47 15.47
CA GLY A 842 -26.93 -37.23 16.15
C GLY A 842 -26.68 -36.07 15.21
#